data_AF-A0A963QPM8-F1
#
_entry.id   AF-A0A963QPM8-F1
#
_cell.length_a   1.000
_cell.length_b   1.000
_cell.length_c   1.000
_cell.angle_alpha   90.00
_cell.angle_beta   90.00
_cell.angle_gamma   90.00
#
_symmetry.space_group_name_H-M   'P 1'
#
loop_
_entity.id
_entity.type
_entity.pdbx_description
1 polymer ?
#
loop_
_entity_poly.entity_id
_entity_poly.type
_entity_poly.pdbx_seq_one_letter_code
_entity_poly.pdbx_strand_id
1 'polypeptide(L)'
;RREYETDEEVKRLVDLAMQLEGLPRNSSTHAAGVVIGDRPLAQLVPLYRDPRSDMPVTQFDMKYVEDSGLVKFDFLGLKTLSVLRKAVDLLARRGIEIDLGQLAWDDAAVYQLLQSGNTVGVFQLESEGMRRTLSFVKPTNFGDIIALVSLYRPGPMDNIPLFGKRKSGEEPIEYPHPKLEGILSETYGIFVYQEQVMQAAQILAGYSLGDADLLRRAMGKKKVEEMVAQRARFVEGCKDVSEIPARKANELFDLIDKFAGYGFNKSHAAAYALLAYQTAWLKTHYPHEFYAASMCFDMHQSEKLSVFVDDARRNGIELAGPDLNASEAEFTVEQTEESYAVRYALAGIRNVGEKAMEAIVAEREARGPFADMEDLFNRLPPGSMNRRQLEALACAGAFDALEPNRAKVHANAEMLLAVADSVAREKASGQGGLFGGDDHSEPALRLVETPEWSRAERMAAERENFGFYFAAHPVQQYRAVASANGARTYASLMEGGGSAGRTPAVMAALVESVSKGKTRKGKDFVRADFSDSTGQFSAACFEESMVEKFVQWAKDGTCILLNVELDSPSPDEPPRVTVRGGRPLADVKDTSSMQLSFELREADTLSELATLLAPGEPGRGEVLVRLHLLDGQTPLVHLGDGFRLDGELAERIQDMPGISNVSLRAKPRGANLRLVA
;
A
#
# COMPACT_ATOMS: atom_id res chain seq x y z
N ARG A 1 16.75 27.94 17.72
CA ARG A 1 17.11 29.36 18.00
C ARG A 1 17.21 29.65 19.49
N ARG A 2 16.15 29.43 20.29
CA ARG A 2 16.23 29.59 21.75
C ARG A 2 17.39 28.77 22.36
N GLU A 3 17.49 27.49 22.04
CA GLU A 3 18.60 26.63 22.53
C GLU A 3 19.98 27.12 22.10
N TYR A 4 20.12 27.57 20.85
CA TYR A 4 21.36 28.18 20.33
C TYR A 4 21.75 29.46 21.09
N GLU A 5 20.78 30.23 21.59
CA GLU A 5 21.03 31.46 22.34
C GLU A 5 21.28 31.20 23.85
N THR A 6 20.82 30.06 24.38
CA THR A 6 20.87 29.77 25.83
C THR A 6 21.88 28.70 26.23
N ASP A 7 22.28 27.82 25.31
CA ASP A 7 23.21 26.72 25.55
C ASP A 7 24.49 26.93 24.70
N GLU A 8 25.61 27.15 25.37
CA GLU A 8 26.92 27.39 24.74
C GLU A 8 27.45 26.14 23.99
N GLU A 9 27.09 24.92 24.40
CA GLU A 9 27.46 23.71 23.65
C GLU A 9 26.68 23.61 22.33
N VAL A 10 25.38 23.90 22.36
CA VAL A 10 24.53 23.93 21.16
C VAL A 10 24.99 25.02 20.20
N LYS A 11 25.31 26.21 20.73
CA LYS A 11 25.87 27.31 19.94
C LYS A 11 27.15 26.91 19.23
N ARG A 12 28.11 26.34 19.99
CA ARG A 12 29.39 25.87 19.45
C ARG A 12 29.20 24.76 18.40
N LEU A 13 28.27 23.83 18.63
CA LEU A 13 27.95 22.76 17.68
C LEU A 13 27.41 23.33 16.37
N VAL A 14 26.46 24.26 16.42
CA VAL A 14 25.86 24.86 15.23
C VAL A 14 26.86 25.73 14.48
N ASP A 15 27.65 26.56 15.19
CA ASP A 15 28.70 27.38 14.58
C ASP A 15 29.74 26.52 13.83
N LEU A 16 30.16 25.42 14.44
CA LEU A 16 31.07 24.47 13.78
C LEU A 16 30.40 23.73 12.63
N ALA A 17 29.14 23.32 12.78
CA ALA A 17 28.39 22.66 11.71
C ALA A 17 28.23 23.57 10.48
N MET A 18 27.95 24.85 10.68
CA MET A 18 27.88 25.85 9.59
C MET A 18 29.23 26.06 8.91
N GLN A 19 30.35 25.96 9.64
CA GLN A 19 31.69 26.03 9.03
C GLN A 19 32.04 24.77 8.22
N LEU A 20 31.48 23.61 8.57
CA LEU A 20 31.71 22.35 7.88
C LEU A 20 30.68 22.06 6.77
N GLU A 21 29.62 22.85 6.70
CA GLU A 21 28.58 22.73 5.67
C GLU A 21 29.17 22.95 4.26
N GLY A 22 28.81 22.07 3.32
CA GLY A 22 29.30 22.12 1.94
C GLY A 22 30.63 21.39 1.70
N LEU A 23 31.27 20.84 2.74
CA LEU A 23 32.45 20.00 2.56
C LEU A 23 32.07 18.58 2.09
N PRO A 24 32.79 17.99 1.12
CA PRO A 24 32.54 16.64 0.66
C PRO A 24 32.89 15.61 1.74
N ARG A 25 32.02 14.60 1.92
CA ARG A 25 32.19 13.56 2.95
C ARG A 25 33.03 12.38 2.46
N ASN A 26 32.61 11.74 1.37
CA ASN A 26 33.22 10.55 0.78
C ASN A 26 33.02 10.58 -0.74
N SER A 27 33.82 9.83 -1.49
CA SER A 27 33.57 9.54 -2.91
C SER A 27 32.64 8.33 -3.01
N SER A 28 31.49 8.49 -3.66
CA SER A 28 30.54 7.38 -3.93
C SER A 28 30.13 7.40 -5.39
N THR A 29 29.95 6.22 -5.98
CA THR A 29 29.50 6.06 -7.36
C THR A 29 28.05 6.55 -7.54
N HIS A 30 27.79 7.32 -8.61
CA HIS A 30 26.43 7.78 -8.94
C HIS A 30 25.55 6.56 -9.28
N ALA A 31 24.38 6.45 -8.67
CA ALA A 31 23.54 5.25 -8.75
C ALA A 31 23.07 4.90 -10.18
N ALA A 32 23.08 5.86 -11.10
CA ALA A 32 22.65 5.66 -12.49
C ALA A 32 23.66 6.11 -13.55
N GLY A 33 24.71 6.85 -13.16
CA GLY A 33 25.49 7.65 -14.12
C GLY A 33 26.57 6.83 -14.79
N VAL A 34 26.48 6.65 -16.10
CA VAL A 34 27.48 5.98 -16.92
C VAL A 34 27.95 6.94 -18.01
N VAL A 35 29.26 6.99 -18.23
CA VAL A 35 29.88 7.85 -19.25
C VAL A 35 30.46 7.00 -20.37
N ILE A 36 30.27 7.46 -21.60
CA ILE A 36 30.83 6.81 -22.79
C ILE A 36 31.69 7.83 -23.52
N GLY A 37 32.99 7.53 -23.61
CA GLY A 37 33.96 8.33 -24.35
C GLY A 37 34.22 7.76 -25.75
N ASP A 38 34.67 8.63 -26.66
CA ASP A 38 35.09 8.25 -28.02
C ASP A 38 36.51 7.63 -28.06
N ARG A 39 37.22 7.67 -26.93
CA ARG A 39 38.59 7.18 -26.74
C ARG A 39 38.80 6.74 -25.28
N PRO A 40 39.95 6.15 -24.90
CA PRO A 40 40.18 5.69 -23.54
C PRO A 40 39.96 6.80 -22.49
N LEU A 41 39.07 6.55 -21.52
CA LEU A 41 38.63 7.57 -20.56
C LEU A 41 39.76 8.21 -19.76
N ALA A 42 40.82 7.46 -19.45
CA ALA A 42 42.00 7.97 -18.74
C ALA A 42 42.74 9.10 -19.49
N GLN A 43 42.48 9.30 -20.79
CA GLN A 43 43.01 10.41 -21.58
C GLN A 43 42.15 11.68 -21.48
N LEU A 44 40.91 11.56 -20.98
CA LEU A 44 39.93 12.64 -20.91
C LEU A 44 39.66 13.07 -19.46
N VAL A 45 39.49 12.10 -18.56
CA VAL A 45 39.15 12.33 -17.16
C VAL A 45 39.95 11.42 -16.22
N PRO A 46 40.30 11.89 -15.01
CA PRO A 46 40.90 11.05 -13.98
C PRO A 46 39.91 9.98 -13.51
N LEU A 47 40.40 8.75 -13.33
CA LEU A 47 39.61 7.61 -12.88
C LEU A 47 39.99 7.18 -11.46
N TYR A 48 39.04 6.55 -10.78
CA TYR A 48 39.18 5.94 -9.46
C TYR A 48 38.53 4.54 -9.49
N ARG A 49 39.06 3.61 -8.70
CA ARG A 49 38.49 2.26 -8.55
C ARG A 49 37.85 2.13 -7.17
N ASP A 50 36.52 2.07 -7.16
CA ASP A 50 35.77 1.71 -5.96
C ASP A 50 35.93 0.20 -5.71
N PRO A 51 36.39 -0.26 -4.53
CA PRO A 51 36.49 -1.68 -4.20
C PRO A 51 35.17 -2.45 -4.30
N ARG A 52 34.03 -1.74 -4.29
CA ARG A 52 32.67 -2.32 -4.38
C ARG A 52 32.14 -2.37 -5.81
N SER A 53 32.87 -1.83 -6.79
CA SER A 53 32.46 -1.77 -8.19
C SER A 53 33.47 -2.51 -9.07
N ASP A 54 32.95 -3.31 -9.99
CA ASP A 54 33.78 -3.92 -11.04
C ASP A 54 34.21 -2.91 -12.11
N MET A 55 33.46 -1.81 -12.27
CA MET A 55 33.72 -0.76 -13.25
C MET A 55 34.51 0.42 -12.64
N PRO A 56 35.43 1.04 -13.40
CA PRO A 56 36.11 2.26 -12.98
C PRO A 56 35.13 3.44 -12.92
N VAL A 57 35.37 4.36 -11.99
CA VAL A 57 34.54 5.53 -11.73
C VAL A 57 35.32 6.80 -12.11
N THR A 58 34.66 7.80 -12.67
CA THR A 58 35.25 9.13 -12.90
C THR A 58 35.42 9.89 -11.58
N GLN A 59 36.54 10.61 -11.41
CA GLN A 59 36.73 11.47 -10.23
C GLN A 59 36.01 12.83 -10.37
N PHE A 60 35.58 13.19 -11.59
CA PHE A 60 34.76 14.38 -11.80
C PHE A 60 33.31 14.12 -11.41
N ASP A 61 32.66 15.14 -10.85
CA ASP A 61 31.24 15.08 -10.58
C ASP A 61 30.41 15.22 -11.87
N MET A 62 29.09 15.08 -11.74
CA MET A 62 28.15 15.10 -12.87
C MET A 62 28.33 16.32 -13.78
N LYS A 63 28.61 17.50 -13.21
CA LYS A 63 28.68 18.75 -13.96
C LYS A 63 29.96 18.81 -14.79
N TYR A 64 31.10 18.50 -14.17
CA TYR A 64 32.39 18.60 -14.83
C TYR A 64 32.62 17.49 -15.87
N VAL A 65 31.96 16.33 -15.71
CA VAL A 65 32.01 15.25 -16.70
C VAL A 65 31.40 15.65 -18.04
N GLU A 66 30.21 16.27 -18.03
CA GLU A 66 29.55 16.72 -19.27
C GLU A 66 30.34 17.86 -19.93
N ASP A 67 30.84 18.81 -19.13
CA ASP A 67 31.72 19.90 -19.60
C ASP A 67 33.04 19.39 -20.19
N SER A 68 33.48 18.18 -19.82
CA SER A 68 34.67 17.52 -20.38
C SER A 68 34.42 16.87 -21.75
N GLY A 69 33.22 17.02 -22.33
CA GLY A 69 32.87 16.50 -23.65
C GLY A 69 32.48 15.02 -23.67
N LEU A 70 32.25 14.41 -22.50
CA LEU A 70 31.76 13.03 -22.40
C LEU A 70 30.24 12.99 -22.52
N VAL A 71 29.72 11.98 -23.20
CA VAL A 71 28.29 11.70 -23.24
C VAL A 71 27.91 10.90 -22.00
N LYS A 72 26.99 11.45 -21.21
CA LYS A 72 26.44 10.82 -20.01
C LYS A 72 25.12 10.12 -20.35
N PHE A 73 24.98 8.90 -19.87
CA PHE A 73 23.74 8.14 -19.86
C PHE A 73 23.35 7.86 -18.41
N ASP A 74 22.07 7.98 -18.10
CA ASP A 74 21.52 7.57 -16.80
C ASP A 74 20.78 6.23 -16.97
N PHE A 75 21.32 5.18 -16.37
CA PHE A 75 20.71 3.86 -16.29
C PHE A 75 20.08 3.68 -14.90
N LEU A 76 18.77 3.95 -14.81
CA LEU A 76 18.05 3.88 -13.55
C LEU A 76 17.54 2.46 -13.29
N GLY A 77 17.81 1.92 -12.11
CA GLY A 77 17.15 0.70 -11.63
C GLY A 77 15.74 1.00 -11.16
N LEU A 78 14.74 0.83 -12.04
CA LEU A 78 13.33 1.04 -11.69
C LEU A 78 12.66 -0.27 -11.30
N LYS A 79 12.42 -0.45 -10.00
CA LYS A 79 11.75 -1.64 -9.42
C LYS A 79 10.46 -2.03 -10.15
N THR A 80 9.66 -1.06 -10.57
CA THR A 80 8.39 -1.29 -11.28
C THR A 80 8.56 -2.11 -12.56
N LEU A 81 9.63 -1.88 -13.34
CA LEU A 81 9.88 -2.67 -14.54
C LEU A 81 10.18 -4.14 -14.19
N SER A 82 10.91 -4.38 -13.10
CA SER A 82 11.17 -5.72 -12.61
C SER A 82 9.89 -6.41 -12.12
N VAL A 83 8.99 -5.68 -11.44
CA VAL A 83 7.66 -6.19 -11.03
C VAL A 83 6.83 -6.56 -12.25
N LEU A 84 6.73 -5.67 -13.25
CA LEU A 84 6.00 -5.93 -14.49
C LEU A 84 6.55 -7.18 -15.21
N ARG A 85 7.88 -7.28 -15.30
CA ARG A 85 8.54 -8.43 -15.92
C ARG A 85 8.25 -9.73 -15.18
N LYS A 86 8.40 -9.73 -13.85
CA LYS A 86 8.11 -10.89 -13.00
C LYS A 86 6.66 -11.35 -13.13
N ALA A 87 5.71 -10.42 -13.19
CA ALA A 87 4.30 -10.75 -13.41
C ALA A 87 4.08 -11.44 -14.76
N VAL A 88 4.70 -10.95 -15.83
CA VAL A 88 4.65 -11.61 -17.16
C VAL A 88 5.31 -12.99 -17.12
N ASP A 89 6.46 -13.14 -16.45
CA ASP A 89 7.12 -14.43 -16.32
C ASP A 89 6.26 -15.44 -15.52
N LEU A 90 5.50 -14.98 -14.51
CA LEU A 90 4.53 -15.82 -13.78
C LEU A 90 3.33 -16.20 -14.66
N LEU A 91 2.80 -15.28 -15.46
CA LEU A 91 1.73 -15.56 -16.42
C LEU A 91 2.16 -16.57 -17.49
N ALA A 92 3.41 -16.49 -17.95
CA ALA A 92 3.96 -17.45 -18.90
C ALA A 92 3.98 -18.88 -18.34
N ARG A 93 4.16 -19.07 -17.02
CA ARG A 93 4.06 -20.40 -16.38
C ARG A 93 2.65 -21.00 -16.46
N ARG A 94 1.62 -20.16 -16.61
CA ARG A 94 0.23 -20.56 -16.85
C ARG A 94 -0.09 -20.72 -18.35
N GLY A 95 0.91 -20.56 -19.23
CA GLY A 95 0.73 -20.56 -20.68
C GLY A 95 0.06 -19.30 -21.22
N ILE A 96 0.09 -18.19 -20.47
CA ILE A 96 -0.49 -16.90 -20.88
C ILE A 96 0.65 -15.98 -21.33
N GLU A 97 0.70 -15.67 -22.63
CA GLU A 97 1.66 -14.72 -23.20
C GLU A 97 1.02 -13.34 -23.38
N ILE A 98 1.63 -12.31 -22.79
CA ILE A 98 1.15 -10.92 -22.86
C ILE A 98 2.31 -10.00 -23.19
N ASP A 99 2.11 -9.13 -24.18
CA ASP A 99 2.98 -7.99 -24.46
C ASP A 99 2.36 -6.71 -23.87
N LEU A 100 2.92 -6.25 -22.75
CA LEU A 100 2.48 -5.03 -22.07
C LEU A 100 2.61 -3.77 -22.96
N GLY A 101 3.49 -3.79 -23.96
CA GLY A 101 3.70 -2.68 -24.89
C GLY A 101 2.59 -2.52 -25.93
N GLN A 102 1.75 -3.55 -26.13
CA GLN A 102 0.66 -3.56 -27.11
C GLN A 102 -0.73 -3.40 -26.48
N LEU A 103 -0.81 -3.15 -25.17
CA LEU A 103 -2.07 -2.94 -24.48
C LEU A 103 -2.79 -1.69 -24.99
N ALA A 104 -4.08 -1.82 -25.26
CA ALA A 104 -4.96 -0.67 -25.50
C ALA A 104 -5.13 0.16 -24.21
N TRP A 105 -5.40 1.45 -24.34
CA TRP A 105 -5.48 2.39 -23.20
C TRP A 105 -6.92 2.81 -22.86
N ASP A 106 -7.92 2.08 -23.34
CA ASP A 106 -9.35 2.38 -23.20
C ASP A 106 -10.12 1.31 -22.39
N ASP A 107 -9.39 0.42 -21.72
CA ASP A 107 -9.99 -0.64 -20.89
C ASP A 107 -10.80 -0.08 -19.70
N ALA A 108 -12.12 -0.23 -19.77
CA ALA A 108 -13.05 0.26 -18.78
C ALA A 108 -12.84 -0.34 -17.38
N ALA A 109 -12.43 -1.61 -17.28
CA ALA A 109 -12.21 -2.27 -15.99
C ALA A 109 -11.02 -1.66 -15.25
N VAL A 110 -9.96 -1.28 -15.99
CA VAL A 110 -8.80 -0.59 -15.41
C VAL A 110 -9.20 0.77 -14.86
N TYR A 111 -10.00 1.53 -15.60
CA TYR A 111 -10.50 2.82 -15.11
C TYR A 111 -11.43 2.66 -13.91
N GLN A 112 -12.27 1.62 -13.83
CA GLN A 112 -13.07 1.34 -12.65
C GLN A 112 -12.20 1.06 -11.42
N LEU A 113 -11.11 0.29 -11.56
CA LEU A 113 -10.13 0.08 -10.49
C LEU A 113 -9.52 1.41 -10.02
N LEU A 114 -9.08 2.26 -10.95
CA LEU A 114 -8.54 3.59 -10.62
C LEU A 114 -9.59 4.47 -9.92
N GLN A 115 -10.83 4.51 -10.43
CA GLN A 115 -11.95 5.29 -9.87
C GLN A 115 -12.33 4.83 -8.46
N SER A 116 -12.16 3.55 -8.13
CA SER A 116 -12.38 3.05 -6.77
C SER A 116 -11.27 3.45 -5.79
N GLY A 117 -10.13 3.95 -6.27
CA GLY A 117 -8.95 4.23 -5.46
C GLY A 117 -8.21 2.96 -5.00
N ASN A 118 -8.48 1.81 -5.61
CA ASN A 118 -7.86 0.52 -5.28
C ASN A 118 -6.47 0.36 -5.94
N THR A 119 -5.58 1.31 -5.66
CA THR A 119 -4.29 1.46 -6.37
C THR A 119 -3.06 1.14 -5.51
N VAL A 120 -3.22 0.37 -4.43
CA VAL A 120 -2.05 -0.20 -3.71
C VAL A 120 -1.21 -1.03 -4.68
N GLY A 121 0.09 -0.73 -4.74
CA GLY A 121 1.05 -1.34 -5.67
C GLY A 121 1.00 -0.82 -7.11
N VAL A 122 0.05 0.06 -7.45
CA VAL A 122 -0.01 0.69 -8.77
C VAL A 122 0.98 1.85 -8.79
N PHE A 123 1.90 1.83 -9.75
CA PHE A 123 3.02 2.75 -9.81
C PHE A 123 2.56 4.22 -9.81
N GLN A 124 3.24 5.08 -9.03
CA GLN A 124 2.93 6.51 -8.81
C GLN A 124 1.57 6.81 -8.14
N LEU A 125 0.66 5.83 -8.05
CA LEU A 125 -0.73 6.03 -7.66
C LEU A 125 -1.10 5.42 -6.31
N GLU A 126 -0.13 4.97 -5.52
CA GLU A 126 -0.33 4.19 -4.30
C GLU A 126 -0.63 5.00 -3.03
N SER A 127 -0.17 6.26 -2.95
CA SER A 127 -0.28 7.06 -1.72
C SER A 127 -1.75 7.29 -1.33
N GLU A 128 -2.03 7.39 -0.03
CA GLU A 128 -3.42 7.55 0.46
C GLU A 128 -4.12 8.79 -0.12
N GLY A 129 -3.43 9.93 -0.15
CA GLY A 129 -4.03 11.14 -0.71
C GLY A 129 -4.20 11.06 -2.23
N MET A 130 -3.34 10.34 -2.96
CA MET A 130 -3.52 10.09 -4.38
C MET A 130 -4.73 9.17 -4.63
N ARG A 131 -4.91 8.12 -3.81
CA ARG A 131 -6.09 7.26 -3.84
C ARG A 131 -7.39 8.03 -3.68
N ARG A 132 -7.45 8.92 -2.68
CA ARG A 132 -8.59 9.81 -2.47
C ARG A 132 -8.82 10.73 -3.67
N THR A 133 -7.74 11.24 -4.27
CA THR A 133 -7.79 12.08 -5.46
C THR A 133 -8.38 11.31 -6.65
N LEU A 134 -7.96 10.07 -6.87
CA LEU A 134 -8.49 9.21 -7.92
C LEU A 134 -9.99 8.95 -7.74
N SER A 135 -10.43 8.66 -6.51
CA SER A 135 -11.85 8.46 -6.21
C SER A 135 -12.71 9.72 -6.37
N PHE A 136 -12.10 10.90 -6.20
CA PHE A 136 -12.76 12.18 -6.42
C PHE A 136 -12.82 12.56 -7.92
N VAL A 137 -11.70 12.51 -8.63
CA VAL A 137 -11.59 12.91 -10.05
C VAL A 137 -12.19 11.85 -11.00
N LYS A 138 -12.19 10.59 -10.57
CA LYS A 138 -12.71 9.42 -11.29
C LYS A 138 -12.18 9.29 -12.72
N PRO A 139 -10.87 9.10 -12.96
CA PRO A 139 -10.28 9.12 -14.31
C PRO A 139 -11.00 8.17 -15.27
N THR A 140 -11.19 8.60 -16.53
CA THR A 140 -11.92 7.83 -17.58
C THR A 140 -11.10 7.64 -18.85
N ASN A 141 -9.92 8.25 -18.96
CA ASN A 141 -9.03 8.11 -20.10
C ASN A 141 -7.55 8.26 -19.68
N PHE A 142 -6.64 7.94 -20.61
CA PHE A 142 -5.20 7.94 -20.32
C PHE A 142 -4.68 9.35 -19.99
N GLY A 143 -5.21 10.38 -20.63
CA GLY A 143 -4.87 11.79 -20.37
C GLY A 143 -5.13 12.20 -18.92
N ASP A 144 -6.19 11.67 -18.30
CA ASP A 144 -6.46 11.93 -16.88
C ASP A 144 -5.35 11.39 -15.98
N ILE A 145 -4.78 10.22 -16.30
CA ILE A 145 -3.67 9.63 -15.52
C ILE A 145 -2.44 10.55 -15.61
N ILE A 146 -2.12 11.01 -16.83
CA ILE A 146 -1.01 11.95 -17.06
C ILE A 146 -1.21 13.24 -16.25
N ALA A 147 -2.42 13.79 -16.28
CA ALA A 147 -2.77 15.02 -15.55
C ALA A 147 -2.67 14.84 -14.04
N LEU A 148 -3.20 13.74 -13.49
CA LEU A 148 -3.17 13.47 -12.05
C LEU A 148 -1.74 13.31 -11.52
N VAL A 149 -0.88 12.56 -12.22
CA VAL A 149 0.55 12.44 -11.88
C VAL A 149 1.26 13.80 -11.92
N SER A 150 0.83 14.70 -12.81
CA SER A 150 1.42 16.03 -12.96
C SER A 150 0.94 17.05 -11.90
N LEU A 151 -0.33 16.95 -11.50
CA LEU A 151 -1.00 17.88 -10.60
C LEU A 151 -0.79 17.55 -9.12
N TYR A 152 -0.59 16.27 -8.77
CA TYR A 152 -0.46 15.82 -7.38
C TYR A 152 0.92 16.14 -6.80
N ARG A 153 1.21 17.43 -6.63
CA ARG A 153 2.44 17.96 -6.02
C ARG A 153 2.17 19.30 -5.34
N PRO A 154 2.95 19.70 -4.31
CA PRO A 154 2.76 20.97 -3.61
C PRO A 154 2.75 22.16 -4.59
N GLY A 155 1.69 22.98 -4.55
CA GLY A 155 1.43 24.06 -5.51
C GLY A 155 0.26 23.75 -6.44
N PRO A 156 0.43 22.97 -7.53
CA PRO A 156 -0.65 22.67 -8.47
C PRO A 156 -1.74 21.74 -7.92
N MET A 157 -1.53 21.11 -6.76
CA MET A 157 -2.55 20.29 -6.08
C MET A 157 -3.85 21.07 -5.83
N ASP A 158 -3.76 22.39 -5.65
CA ASP A 158 -4.91 23.29 -5.46
C ASP A 158 -5.85 23.32 -6.68
N ASN A 159 -5.36 22.93 -7.86
CA ASN A 159 -6.17 22.85 -9.09
C ASN A 159 -6.91 21.52 -9.23
N ILE A 160 -6.60 20.49 -8.44
CA ILE A 160 -7.24 19.17 -8.52
C ILE A 160 -8.76 19.24 -8.28
N PRO A 161 -9.27 20.00 -7.28
CA PRO A 161 -10.71 20.18 -7.10
C PRO A 161 -11.41 20.76 -8.33
N LEU A 162 -10.79 21.76 -8.96
CA LEU A 162 -11.32 22.40 -10.17
C LEU A 162 -11.29 21.45 -11.36
N PHE A 163 -10.18 20.71 -11.54
CA PHE A 163 -10.03 19.68 -12.56
C PHE A 163 -11.12 18.62 -12.44
N GLY A 164 -11.35 18.11 -11.23
CA GLY A 164 -12.39 17.10 -10.95
C GLY A 164 -13.80 17.60 -11.26
N LYS A 165 -14.16 18.82 -10.81
CA LYS A 165 -15.49 19.40 -11.05
C LYS A 165 -15.78 19.69 -12.51
N ARG A 166 -14.80 20.21 -13.25
CA ARG A 166 -14.95 20.45 -14.69
C ARG A 166 -15.11 19.14 -15.46
N LYS A 167 -14.35 18.12 -15.06
CA LYS A 167 -14.44 16.78 -15.63
C LYS A 167 -15.79 16.11 -15.32
N SER A 168 -16.34 16.27 -14.11
CA SER A 168 -17.66 15.72 -13.75
C SER A 168 -18.84 16.51 -14.32
N GLY A 169 -18.58 17.67 -14.96
CA GLY A 169 -19.62 18.56 -15.48
C GLY A 169 -20.34 19.39 -14.41
N GLU A 170 -19.83 19.41 -13.18
CA GLU A 170 -20.34 20.26 -12.09
C GLU A 170 -19.98 21.73 -12.29
N GLU A 171 -18.91 22.01 -13.04
CA GLU A 171 -18.47 23.36 -13.38
C GLU A 171 -18.20 23.47 -14.88
N PRO A 172 -18.61 24.57 -15.55
CA PRO A 172 -18.34 24.74 -16.98
C PRO A 172 -16.83 24.82 -17.25
N ILE A 173 -16.42 24.25 -18.39
CA ILE A 173 -15.05 24.37 -18.87
C ILE A 173 -14.87 25.76 -19.47
N GLU A 174 -14.04 26.58 -18.81
CA GLU A 174 -13.68 27.90 -19.31
C GLU A 174 -12.26 27.89 -19.89
N TYR A 175 -12.14 28.41 -21.11
CA TYR A 175 -10.86 28.60 -21.78
C TYR A 175 -10.44 30.07 -21.71
N PRO A 176 -9.16 30.38 -21.41
CA PRO A 176 -8.66 31.76 -21.37
C PRO A 176 -8.82 32.48 -22.71
N HIS A 177 -8.79 31.74 -23.82
CA HIS A 177 -9.03 32.24 -25.16
C HIS A 177 -9.57 31.12 -26.06
N PRO A 178 -10.50 31.38 -27.00
CA PRO A 178 -11.06 30.34 -27.89
C PRO A 178 -10.00 29.56 -28.66
N LYS A 179 -8.93 30.23 -29.14
CA LYS A 179 -7.81 29.56 -29.84
C LYS A 179 -7.05 28.54 -28.97
N LEU A 180 -7.20 28.56 -27.65
CA LEU A 180 -6.53 27.63 -26.74
C LEU A 180 -7.37 26.38 -26.42
N GLU A 181 -8.63 26.34 -26.85
CA GLU A 181 -9.52 25.19 -26.62
C GLU A 181 -8.89 23.87 -27.09
N GLY A 182 -8.27 23.86 -28.27
CA GLY A 182 -7.64 22.66 -28.83
C GLY A 182 -6.59 22.03 -27.91
N ILE A 183 -5.74 22.83 -27.27
CA ILE A 183 -4.64 22.32 -26.42
C ILE A 183 -5.02 22.15 -24.94
N LEU A 184 -6.03 22.87 -24.46
CA LEU A 184 -6.48 22.82 -23.08
C LEU A 184 -7.71 21.90 -22.87
N SER A 185 -8.32 21.41 -23.95
CA SER A 185 -9.46 20.48 -23.87
C SER A 185 -9.12 19.21 -23.09
N GLU A 186 -7.94 18.64 -23.32
CA GLU A 186 -7.44 17.45 -22.62
C GLU A 186 -7.22 17.64 -21.10
N THR A 187 -7.14 18.88 -20.64
CA THR A 187 -6.96 19.24 -19.22
C THR A 187 -8.09 20.13 -18.71
N TYR A 188 -9.25 20.07 -19.36
CA TYR A 188 -10.47 20.76 -18.95
C TYR A 188 -10.27 22.27 -18.72
N GLY A 189 -9.52 22.93 -19.61
CA GLY A 189 -9.27 24.37 -19.58
C GLY A 189 -8.18 24.82 -18.60
N ILE A 190 -7.47 23.87 -17.95
CA ILE A 190 -6.44 24.17 -16.95
C ILE A 190 -5.06 23.96 -17.57
N PHE A 191 -4.13 24.91 -17.39
CA PHE A 191 -2.74 24.70 -17.76
C PHE A 191 -2.07 23.75 -16.78
N VAL A 192 -1.59 22.62 -17.29
CA VAL A 192 -0.88 21.59 -16.51
C VAL A 192 0.53 21.38 -17.04
N TYR A 193 0.70 21.43 -18.37
CA TYR A 193 1.93 21.03 -19.03
C TYR A 193 2.78 22.20 -19.51
N GLN A 194 4.10 22.01 -19.52
CA GLN A 194 5.04 22.95 -20.13
C GLN A 194 4.81 23.08 -21.64
N GLU A 195 4.46 21.97 -22.28
CA GLU A 195 4.15 21.89 -23.70
C GLU A 195 2.89 22.71 -24.05
N GLN A 196 1.90 22.77 -23.17
CA GLN A 196 0.73 23.63 -23.34
C GLN A 196 1.11 25.12 -23.30
N VAL A 197 2.05 25.51 -22.42
CA VAL A 197 2.59 26.88 -22.38
C VAL A 197 3.31 27.22 -23.69
N MET A 198 4.13 26.30 -24.20
CA MET A 198 4.84 26.49 -25.46
C MET A 198 3.88 26.62 -26.64
N GLN A 199 2.87 25.75 -26.72
CA GLN A 199 1.85 25.79 -27.77
C GLN A 199 0.97 27.03 -27.66
N ALA A 200 0.64 27.50 -26.44
CA ALA A 200 -0.10 28.74 -26.25
C ALA A 200 0.67 29.95 -26.83
N ALA A 201 1.97 30.05 -26.59
CA ALA A 201 2.81 31.10 -27.17
C ALA A 201 2.90 31.02 -28.70
N GLN A 202 2.98 29.81 -29.25
CA GLN A 202 2.95 29.59 -30.70
C GLN A 202 1.61 30.02 -31.32
N ILE A 203 0.49 29.55 -30.76
CA ILE A 203 -0.86 29.78 -31.31
C ILE A 203 -1.28 31.24 -31.17
N LEU A 204 -1.00 31.86 -30.02
CA LEU A 204 -1.44 33.23 -29.73
C LEU A 204 -0.52 34.27 -30.35
N ALA A 205 0.80 34.10 -30.21
CA ALA A 205 1.79 35.12 -30.54
C ALA A 205 2.74 34.75 -31.69
N GLY A 206 2.56 33.60 -32.35
CA GLY A 206 3.37 33.21 -33.51
C GLY A 206 4.81 32.80 -33.20
N TYR A 207 5.10 32.39 -31.96
CA TYR A 207 6.42 31.90 -31.59
C TYR A 207 6.79 30.63 -32.39
N SER A 208 8.07 30.48 -32.75
CA SER A 208 8.59 29.17 -33.14
C SER A 208 8.62 28.24 -31.90
N LEU A 209 8.62 26.91 -32.09
CA LEU A 209 8.71 25.98 -30.95
C LEU A 209 10.01 26.16 -30.15
N GLY A 210 11.11 26.52 -30.83
CA GLY A 210 12.38 26.83 -30.17
C GLY A 210 12.31 28.11 -29.34
N ASP A 211 11.71 29.18 -29.87
CA ASP A 211 11.48 30.41 -29.12
C ASP A 211 10.54 30.20 -27.93
N ALA A 212 9.51 29.38 -28.10
CA ALA A 212 8.57 29.05 -27.03
C ALA A 212 9.26 28.28 -25.89
N ASP A 213 10.24 27.43 -26.21
CA ASP A 213 11.08 26.79 -25.19
C ASP A 213 11.95 27.81 -24.43
N LEU A 214 12.53 28.80 -25.13
CA LEU A 214 13.27 29.88 -24.50
C LEU A 214 12.37 30.70 -23.55
N LEU A 215 11.13 31.00 -23.96
CA LEU A 215 10.12 31.63 -23.12
C LEU A 215 9.85 30.83 -21.84
N ARG A 216 9.60 29.51 -21.98
CA ARG A 216 9.40 28.60 -20.84
C ARG A 216 10.60 28.63 -19.88
N ARG A 217 11.83 28.60 -20.40
CA ARG A 217 13.06 28.67 -19.58
C ARG A 217 13.19 30.01 -18.86
N ALA A 218 12.84 31.11 -19.52
CA ALA A 218 12.86 32.45 -18.92
C ALA A 218 11.87 32.55 -17.74
N MET A 219 10.65 32.05 -17.92
CA MET A 219 9.62 31.97 -16.87
C MET A 219 10.09 31.13 -15.67
N GLY A 220 10.73 29.98 -15.91
CA GLY A 220 11.28 29.14 -14.85
C GLY A 220 12.41 29.80 -14.05
N LYS A 221 13.29 30.56 -14.73
CA LYS A 221 14.41 31.28 -14.07
C LYS A 221 14.02 32.59 -13.41
N LYS A 222 12.83 33.13 -13.71
CA LYS A 222 12.31 34.40 -13.19
C LYS A 222 13.26 35.59 -13.33
N LYS A 223 14.02 35.66 -14.43
CA LYS A 223 14.91 36.79 -14.72
C LYS A 223 14.10 37.99 -15.18
N VAL A 224 14.09 39.06 -14.37
CA VAL A 224 13.25 40.24 -14.58
C VAL A 224 13.43 40.86 -15.97
N GLU A 225 14.68 41.10 -16.39
CA GLU A 225 15.00 41.74 -17.67
C GLU A 225 14.53 40.90 -18.87
N GLU A 226 14.77 39.58 -18.83
CA GLU A 226 14.39 38.64 -19.88
C GLU A 226 12.86 38.52 -19.99
N MET A 227 12.16 38.53 -18.85
CA MET A 227 10.70 38.48 -18.80
C MET A 227 10.04 39.73 -19.38
N VAL A 228 10.62 40.92 -19.18
CA VAL A 228 10.11 42.16 -19.79
C VAL A 228 10.22 42.11 -21.31
N ALA A 229 11.36 41.65 -21.84
CA ALA A 229 11.56 41.51 -23.29
C ALA A 229 10.59 40.48 -23.89
N GLN A 230 10.42 39.33 -23.22
CA GLN A 230 9.50 38.28 -23.66
C GLN A 230 8.03 38.72 -23.63
N ARG A 231 7.63 39.49 -22.61
CA ARG A 231 6.27 40.04 -22.53
C ARG A 231 5.98 40.99 -23.68
N ALA A 232 6.90 41.88 -24.02
CA ALA A 232 6.74 42.81 -25.14
C ALA A 232 6.56 42.04 -26.46
N ARG A 233 7.44 41.06 -26.73
CA ARG A 233 7.35 40.19 -27.91
C ARG A 233 6.03 39.41 -27.96
N PHE A 234 5.57 38.87 -26.84
CA PHE A 234 4.30 38.14 -26.77
C PHE A 234 3.09 39.03 -27.08
N VAL A 235 3.06 40.25 -26.53
CA VAL A 235 1.95 41.19 -26.75
C VAL A 235 1.90 41.68 -28.20
N GLU A 236 3.06 41.99 -28.80
CA GLU A 236 3.16 42.35 -30.22
C GLU A 236 2.72 41.19 -31.11
N GLY A 237 3.23 39.98 -30.88
CA GLY A 237 2.82 38.79 -31.61
C GLY A 237 1.32 38.49 -31.47
N CYS A 238 0.75 38.67 -30.28
CA CYS A 238 -0.69 38.48 -30.05
C CYS A 238 -1.56 39.43 -30.88
N LYS A 239 -1.10 40.67 -31.07
CA LYS A 239 -1.77 41.65 -31.92
C LYS A 239 -1.71 41.23 -33.37
N ASP A 240 -0.54 40.82 -33.85
CA ASP A 240 -0.31 40.55 -35.28
C ASP A 240 -0.86 39.19 -35.74
N VAL A 241 -0.83 38.18 -34.88
CA VAL A 241 -1.20 36.79 -35.23
C VAL A 241 -2.62 36.45 -34.82
N SER A 242 -3.08 37.01 -33.71
CA SER A 242 -4.36 36.64 -33.10
C SER A 242 -5.33 37.79 -32.92
N GLU A 243 -4.96 39.00 -33.34
CA GLU A 243 -5.78 40.21 -33.21
C GLU A 243 -6.24 40.47 -31.76
N ILE A 244 -5.44 40.03 -30.78
CA ILE A 244 -5.77 40.17 -29.36
C ILE A 244 -5.30 41.55 -28.88
N PRO A 245 -6.18 42.38 -28.28
CA PRO A 245 -5.79 43.67 -27.73
C PRO A 245 -4.74 43.53 -26.63
N ALA A 246 -3.84 44.50 -26.55
CA ALA A 246 -2.70 44.48 -25.63
C ALA A 246 -3.07 44.20 -24.16
N ARG A 247 -4.23 44.70 -23.68
CA ARG A 247 -4.72 44.43 -22.32
C ARG A 247 -4.95 42.93 -22.09
N LYS A 248 -5.71 42.30 -22.99
CA LYS A 248 -6.03 40.86 -22.89
C LYS A 248 -4.80 39.98 -23.13
N ALA A 249 -3.89 40.42 -24.01
CA ALA A 249 -2.60 39.74 -24.19
C ALA A 249 -1.73 39.77 -22.92
N ASN A 250 -1.72 40.87 -22.17
CA ASN A 250 -1.04 40.94 -20.88
C ASN A 250 -1.68 40.03 -19.83
N GLU A 251 -3.02 40.03 -19.73
CA GLU A 251 -3.76 39.13 -18.83
C GLU A 251 -3.45 37.64 -19.15
N LEU A 252 -3.38 37.29 -20.44
CA LEU A 252 -2.98 35.94 -20.88
C LEU A 252 -1.53 35.61 -20.54
N PHE A 253 -0.61 36.57 -20.71
CA PHE A 253 0.79 36.37 -20.35
C PHE A 253 0.95 36.15 -18.85
N ASP A 254 0.26 36.93 -18.01
CA ASP A 254 0.28 36.78 -16.55
C ASP A 254 -0.25 35.40 -16.12
N LEU A 255 -1.31 34.93 -16.78
CA LEU A 255 -1.85 33.61 -16.56
C LEU A 255 -0.84 32.53 -16.91
N ILE A 256 -0.23 32.61 -18.10
CA ILE A 256 0.79 31.65 -18.56
C ILE A 256 1.99 31.65 -17.62
N ASP A 257 2.50 32.81 -17.20
CA ASP A 257 3.65 32.94 -16.29
C ASP A 257 3.35 32.30 -14.91
N LYS A 258 2.15 32.57 -14.37
CA LYS A 258 1.69 31.94 -13.12
C LYS A 258 1.70 30.42 -13.21
N PHE A 259 1.24 29.85 -14.33
CA PHE A 259 1.22 28.41 -14.53
C PHE A 259 2.56 27.82 -14.93
N ALA A 260 3.42 28.55 -15.64
CA ALA A 260 4.73 28.08 -16.04
C ALA A 260 5.61 27.71 -14.84
N GLY A 261 5.46 28.43 -13.71
CA GLY A 261 6.10 28.07 -12.44
C GLY A 261 5.72 26.68 -11.90
N TYR A 262 4.55 26.16 -12.30
CA TYR A 262 4.03 24.86 -11.91
C TYR A 262 3.71 23.96 -13.11
N GLY A 263 4.25 24.25 -14.29
CA GLY A 263 4.09 23.42 -15.48
C GLY A 263 4.90 22.13 -15.32
N PHE A 264 4.30 20.99 -15.64
CA PHE A 264 4.99 19.70 -15.64
C PHE A 264 5.40 19.31 -17.08
N ASN A 265 6.49 18.56 -17.22
CA ASN A 265 6.90 18.07 -18.54
C ASN A 265 6.00 16.88 -18.94
N LYS A 266 5.20 17.06 -19.98
CA LYS A 266 4.21 16.07 -20.42
C LYS A 266 4.86 14.80 -20.94
N SER A 267 5.97 14.89 -21.68
CA SER A 267 6.66 13.69 -22.19
C SER A 267 7.09 12.75 -21.05
N HIS A 268 7.62 13.30 -19.96
CA HIS A 268 8.01 12.54 -18.78
C HIS A 268 6.78 11.98 -18.05
N ALA A 269 5.75 12.79 -17.82
CA ALA A 269 4.51 12.32 -17.19
C ALA A 269 3.84 11.20 -18.00
N ALA A 270 3.78 11.32 -19.31
CA ALA A 270 3.15 10.33 -20.20
C ALA A 270 3.88 8.98 -20.15
N ALA A 271 5.21 8.99 -20.20
CA ALA A 271 6.01 7.76 -20.10
C ALA A 271 5.80 7.04 -18.76
N TYR A 272 5.70 7.79 -17.66
CA TYR A 272 5.47 7.21 -16.33
C TYR A 272 4.00 6.80 -16.12
N ALA A 273 3.04 7.54 -16.70
CA ALA A 273 1.63 7.18 -16.71
C ALA A 273 1.37 5.86 -17.44
N LEU A 274 2.17 5.54 -18.47
CA LEU A 274 2.10 4.24 -19.13
C LEU A 274 2.42 3.09 -18.16
N LEU A 275 3.45 3.24 -17.33
CA LEU A 275 3.79 2.24 -16.31
C LEU A 275 2.70 2.15 -15.23
N ALA A 276 2.11 3.28 -14.84
CA ALA A 276 0.95 3.30 -13.94
C ALA A 276 -0.25 2.55 -14.55
N TYR A 277 -0.53 2.75 -15.84
CA TYR A 277 -1.59 2.04 -16.55
C TYR A 277 -1.31 0.54 -16.65
N GLN A 278 -0.10 0.14 -17.05
CA GLN A 278 0.29 -1.28 -17.15
C GLN A 278 0.21 -2.00 -15.80
N THR A 279 0.65 -1.35 -14.71
CA THR A 279 0.51 -1.92 -13.36
C THR A 279 -0.95 -2.02 -12.93
N ALA A 280 -1.78 -1.02 -13.23
CA ALA A 280 -3.21 -1.07 -12.95
C ALA A 280 -3.91 -2.17 -13.77
N TRP A 281 -3.52 -2.36 -15.02
CA TRP A 281 -4.05 -3.39 -15.91
C TRP A 281 -3.74 -4.79 -15.39
N LEU A 282 -2.50 -5.06 -14.98
CA LEU A 282 -2.14 -6.33 -14.35
C LEU A 282 -2.93 -6.57 -13.06
N LYS A 283 -3.07 -5.56 -12.19
CA LYS A 283 -3.88 -5.68 -10.98
C LYS A 283 -5.34 -5.99 -11.28
N THR A 284 -5.88 -5.45 -12.37
CA THR A 284 -7.29 -5.62 -12.76
C THR A 284 -7.55 -7.03 -13.31
N HIS A 285 -6.71 -7.51 -14.23
CA HIS A 285 -6.98 -8.74 -14.99
C HIS A 285 -6.24 -9.97 -14.45
N TYR A 286 -5.09 -9.76 -13.82
CA TYR A 286 -4.22 -10.81 -13.28
C TYR A 286 -3.76 -10.47 -11.85
N PRO A 287 -4.70 -10.28 -10.90
CA PRO A 287 -4.38 -9.81 -9.56
C PRO A 287 -3.42 -10.75 -8.82
N HIS A 288 -3.54 -12.07 -8.99
CA HIS A 288 -2.67 -13.05 -8.33
C HIS A 288 -1.20 -12.85 -8.70
N GLU A 289 -0.89 -12.74 -10.00
CA GLU A 289 0.47 -12.50 -10.50
C GLU A 289 0.96 -11.10 -10.16
N PHE A 290 0.07 -10.11 -10.17
CA PHE A 290 0.40 -8.76 -9.72
C PHE A 290 0.85 -8.73 -8.25
N TYR A 291 0.11 -9.37 -7.34
CA TYR A 291 0.47 -9.43 -5.93
C TYR A 291 1.73 -10.26 -5.71
N ALA A 292 1.83 -11.45 -6.31
CA ALA A 292 3.02 -12.29 -6.20
C ALA A 292 4.27 -11.56 -6.68
N ALA A 293 4.22 -10.94 -7.87
CA ALA A 293 5.35 -10.18 -8.42
C ALA A 293 5.70 -8.96 -7.56
N SER A 294 4.71 -8.22 -7.06
CA SER A 294 4.95 -7.05 -6.20
C SER A 294 5.61 -7.46 -4.88
N MET A 295 5.16 -8.56 -4.29
CA MET A 295 5.69 -9.11 -3.04
C MET A 295 7.13 -9.64 -3.19
N CYS A 296 7.53 -10.20 -4.35
CA CYS A 296 8.93 -10.60 -4.59
C CYS A 296 9.92 -9.44 -4.36
N PHE A 297 9.63 -8.25 -4.89
CA PHE A 297 10.54 -7.10 -4.78
C PHE A 297 10.40 -6.31 -3.47
N ASP A 298 9.50 -6.70 -2.57
CA ASP A 298 9.42 -6.21 -1.18
C ASP A 298 9.56 -7.36 -0.16
N MET A 299 10.08 -8.52 -0.57
CA MET A 299 10.09 -9.76 0.20
C MET A 299 10.75 -9.64 1.59
N HIS A 300 11.71 -8.72 1.75
CA HIS A 300 12.40 -8.48 3.02
C HIS A 300 11.86 -7.28 3.81
N GLN A 301 10.80 -6.63 3.34
CA GLN A 301 10.16 -5.47 3.96
C GLN A 301 8.79 -5.87 4.52
N SER A 302 8.77 -6.49 5.71
CA SER A 302 7.54 -7.00 6.36
C SER A 302 6.40 -5.97 6.43
N GLU A 303 6.72 -4.69 6.65
CA GLU A 303 5.73 -3.61 6.70
C GLU A 303 5.01 -3.42 5.35
N LYS A 304 5.76 -3.46 4.25
CA LYS A 304 5.18 -3.37 2.90
C LYS A 304 4.43 -4.64 2.52
N LEU A 305 4.96 -5.81 2.87
CA LEU A 305 4.25 -7.08 2.67
C LEU A 305 2.90 -7.05 3.38
N SER A 306 2.84 -6.59 4.64
CA SER A 306 1.59 -6.45 5.39
C SER A 306 0.55 -5.62 4.63
N VAL A 307 0.95 -4.50 4.01
CA VAL A 307 0.05 -3.67 3.19
C VAL A 307 -0.48 -4.44 1.98
N PHE A 308 0.38 -5.21 1.29
CA PHE A 308 -0.05 -6.05 0.16
C PHE A 308 -0.94 -7.21 0.58
N VAL A 309 -0.67 -7.86 1.71
CA VAL A 309 -1.50 -8.95 2.26
C VAL A 309 -2.90 -8.43 2.59
N ASP A 310 -2.98 -7.28 3.26
CA ASP A 310 -4.25 -6.64 3.58
C ASP A 310 -5.03 -6.20 2.35
N ASP A 311 -4.34 -5.70 1.32
CA ASP A 311 -4.96 -5.31 0.06
C ASP A 311 -5.42 -6.52 -0.75
N ALA A 312 -4.62 -7.58 -0.85
CA ALA A 312 -4.98 -8.84 -1.49
C ALA A 312 -6.25 -9.45 -0.87
N ARG A 313 -6.32 -9.53 0.46
CA ARG A 313 -7.51 -10.01 1.18
C ARG A 313 -8.76 -9.17 0.90
N ARG A 314 -8.64 -7.85 0.82
CA ARG A 314 -9.76 -6.95 0.47
C ARG A 314 -10.26 -7.15 -0.96
N ASN A 315 -9.37 -7.62 -1.84
CA ASN A 315 -9.66 -7.94 -3.23
C ASN A 315 -10.08 -9.41 -3.43
N GLY A 316 -10.32 -10.15 -2.34
CA GLY A 316 -10.72 -11.57 -2.42
C GLY A 316 -9.61 -12.50 -2.90
N ILE A 317 -8.34 -12.06 -2.86
CA ILE A 317 -7.19 -12.86 -3.28
C ILE A 317 -6.69 -13.69 -2.10
N GLU A 318 -6.68 -15.00 -2.27
CA GLU A 318 -6.16 -15.94 -1.28
C GLU A 318 -4.63 -15.87 -1.22
N LEU A 319 -4.11 -15.86 0.01
CA LEU A 319 -2.68 -15.95 0.29
C LEU A 319 -2.41 -17.26 1.05
N ALA A 320 -1.85 -18.23 0.35
CA ALA A 320 -1.53 -19.52 0.91
C ALA A 320 -0.20 -19.47 1.67
N GLY A 321 -0.13 -20.21 2.79
CA GLY A 321 1.05 -20.25 3.66
C GLY A 321 2.30 -20.80 2.97
N PRO A 322 3.49 -20.65 3.57
CA PRO A 322 4.67 -21.33 3.06
C PRO A 322 4.50 -22.85 3.20
N ASP A 323 5.02 -23.61 2.24
CA ASP A 323 5.04 -25.08 2.25
C ASP A 323 6.30 -25.56 1.50
N LEU A 324 7.14 -26.41 2.09
CA LEU A 324 8.34 -26.93 1.42
C LEU A 324 8.03 -27.72 0.14
N ASN A 325 6.85 -28.34 0.05
CA ASN A 325 6.44 -29.11 -1.12
C ASN A 325 5.81 -28.26 -2.24
N ALA A 326 5.32 -27.05 -1.94
CA ALA A 326 4.60 -26.21 -2.92
C ALA A 326 5.25 -24.84 -3.16
N SER A 327 5.85 -24.21 -2.14
CA SER A 327 6.44 -22.88 -2.24
C SER A 327 7.76 -22.88 -3.00
N GLU A 328 8.01 -21.79 -3.71
CA GLU A 328 9.31 -21.46 -4.28
C GLU A 328 10.15 -20.62 -3.31
N ALA A 329 11.40 -20.32 -3.70
CA ALA A 329 12.24 -19.37 -2.97
C ALA A 329 11.58 -17.97 -2.93
N GLU A 330 11.00 -17.54 -4.04
CA GLU A 330 10.25 -16.28 -4.19
C GLU A 330 8.72 -16.50 -4.21
N PHE A 331 7.93 -15.42 -4.20
CA PHE A 331 6.46 -15.53 -4.26
C PHE A 331 6.02 -16.04 -5.62
N THR A 332 5.01 -16.90 -5.62
CA THR A 332 4.45 -17.49 -6.84
C THR A 332 2.94 -17.54 -6.79
N VAL A 333 2.34 -17.97 -7.90
CA VAL A 333 0.92 -18.23 -8.00
C VAL A 333 0.74 -19.73 -8.17
N GLU A 334 -0.15 -20.29 -7.36
CA GLU A 334 -0.56 -21.70 -7.46
C GLU A 334 -2.01 -21.79 -7.91
N GLN A 335 -2.35 -22.91 -8.55
CA GLN A 335 -3.71 -23.22 -8.92
C GLN A 335 -4.43 -23.89 -7.74
N THR A 336 -5.63 -23.41 -7.42
CA THR A 336 -6.54 -24.05 -6.45
C THR A 336 -7.68 -24.78 -7.17
N GLU A 337 -8.54 -25.48 -6.45
CA GLU A 337 -9.66 -26.23 -7.07
C GLU A 337 -10.60 -25.33 -7.88
N GLU A 338 -10.81 -24.08 -7.42
CA GLU A 338 -11.78 -23.15 -8.01
C GLU A 338 -11.13 -21.90 -8.64
N SER A 339 -9.86 -21.59 -8.32
CA SER A 339 -9.19 -20.35 -8.76
C SER A 339 -7.66 -20.48 -8.67
N TYR A 340 -7.00 -19.43 -8.17
CA TYR A 340 -5.58 -19.34 -7.91
C TYR A 340 -5.37 -18.75 -6.51
N ALA A 341 -4.20 -19.01 -5.93
CA ALA A 341 -3.76 -18.38 -4.70
C ALA A 341 -2.33 -17.84 -4.88
N VAL A 342 -2.01 -16.78 -4.15
CA VAL A 342 -0.62 -16.33 -4.02
C VAL A 342 0.04 -17.23 -2.98
N ARG A 343 1.06 -17.99 -3.39
CA ARG A 343 1.82 -18.87 -2.49
C ARG A 343 2.97 -18.09 -1.86
N TYR A 344 3.05 -18.12 -0.53
CA TYR A 344 4.08 -17.40 0.21
C TYR A 344 5.49 -17.96 -0.09
N ALA A 345 6.43 -17.04 -0.29
CA ALA A 345 7.83 -17.33 -0.58
C ALA A 345 8.56 -17.94 0.64
N LEU A 346 9.36 -18.99 0.44
CA LEU A 346 10.19 -19.53 1.53
C LEU A 346 11.21 -18.48 2.01
N ALA A 347 11.81 -17.71 1.10
CA ALA A 347 12.77 -16.66 1.43
C ALA A 347 12.11 -15.36 1.95
N GLY A 348 10.77 -15.28 1.92
CA GLY A 348 10.01 -14.18 2.52
C GLY A 348 9.82 -14.28 4.03
N ILE A 349 10.32 -15.36 4.64
CA ILE A 349 10.32 -15.57 6.09
C ILE A 349 11.59 -14.93 6.66
N ARG A 350 11.45 -14.20 7.78
CA ARG A 350 12.61 -13.56 8.42
C ARG A 350 13.67 -14.60 8.78
N ASN A 351 14.92 -14.22 8.55
CA ASN A 351 16.10 -15.07 8.78
C ASN A 351 16.24 -16.27 7.82
N VAL A 352 15.36 -16.42 6.84
CA VAL A 352 15.47 -17.43 5.78
C VAL A 352 16.17 -16.83 4.57
N GLY A 353 17.13 -17.56 4.00
CA GLY A 353 18.01 -17.06 2.94
C GLY A 353 17.58 -17.57 1.57
N GLU A 354 17.52 -16.69 0.58
CA GLU A 354 17.05 -16.99 -0.78
C GLU A 354 17.82 -18.13 -1.45
N LYS A 355 19.16 -18.03 -1.55
CA LYS A 355 20.01 -19.08 -2.16
C LYS A 355 19.85 -20.46 -1.53
N ALA A 356 19.59 -20.48 -0.22
CA ALA A 356 19.36 -21.70 0.52
C ALA A 356 18.04 -22.35 0.09
N MET A 357 16.98 -21.56 -0.05
CA MET A 357 15.67 -22.04 -0.50
C MET A 357 15.67 -22.43 -1.98
N GLU A 358 16.41 -21.70 -2.83
CA GLU A 358 16.62 -22.08 -4.24
C GLU A 358 17.25 -23.48 -4.35
N ALA A 359 18.22 -23.81 -3.50
CA ALA A 359 18.84 -25.14 -3.49
C ALA A 359 17.87 -26.25 -3.07
N ILE A 360 17.02 -25.99 -2.06
CA ILE A 360 16.00 -26.95 -1.60
C ILE A 360 14.95 -27.17 -2.69
N VAL A 361 14.49 -26.10 -3.32
CA VAL A 361 13.56 -26.15 -4.46
C VAL A 361 14.17 -26.95 -5.61
N ALA A 362 15.42 -26.70 -5.98
CA ALA A 362 16.08 -27.42 -7.08
C ALA A 362 16.19 -28.94 -6.79
N GLU A 363 16.45 -29.33 -5.55
CA GLU A 363 16.45 -30.75 -5.13
C GLU A 363 15.04 -31.36 -5.20
N ARG A 364 14.01 -30.60 -4.82
CA ARG A 364 12.60 -31.02 -4.96
C ARG A 364 12.20 -31.17 -6.43
N GLU A 365 12.55 -30.23 -7.30
CA GLU A 365 12.27 -30.32 -8.73
C GLU A 365 12.99 -31.50 -9.39
N ALA A 366 14.22 -31.79 -8.98
CA ALA A 366 15.02 -32.86 -9.55
C ALA A 366 14.55 -34.27 -9.13
N ARG A 367 14.01 -34.43 -7.91
CA ARG A 367 13.68 -35.76 -7.33
C ARG A 367 12.24 -35.94 -6.90
N GLY A 368 11.38 -34.93 -7.09
CA GLY A 368 9.98 -34.95 -6.69
C GLY A 368 9.72 -34.37 -5.29
N PRO A 369 8.45 -34.30 -4.85
CA PRO A 369 8.09 -33.79 -3.53
C PRO A 369 8.72 -34.63 -2.41
N PHE A 370 8.86 -34.03 -1.23
CA PHE A 370 9.30 -34.70 -0.01
C PHE A 370 8.13 -35.51 0.57
N ALA A 371 8.37 -36.80 0.83
CA ALA A 371 7.33 -37.70 1.33
C ALA A 371 7.03 -37.48 2.82
N ASP A 372 8.07 -37.27 3.62
CA ASP A 372 8.00 -37.07 5.07
C ASP A 372 9.22 -36.27 5.55
N MET A 373 9.32 -36.07 6.86
CA MET A 373 10.45 -35.38 7.49
C MET A 373 11.78 -36.12 7.28
N GLU A 374 11.78 -37.45 7.25
CA GLU A 374 13.02 -38.22 7.07
C GLU A 374 13.55 -38.07 5.65
N ASP A 375 12.69 -38.19 4.64
CA ASP A 375 13.03 -37.98 3.23
C ASP A 375 13.59 -36.56 2.98
N LEU A 376 12.96 -35.53 3.56
CA LEU A 376 13.43 -34.15 3.46
C LEU A 376 14.86 -33.98 3.98
N PHE A 377 15.14 -34.43 5.22
CA PHE A 377 16.45 -34.22 5.84
C PHE A 377 17.54 -35.15 5.26
N ASN A 378 17.17 -36.29 4.66
CA ASN A 378 18.08 -37.15 3.91
C ASN A 378 18.49 -36.58 2.54
N ARG A 379 17.61 -35.75 1.95
CA ARG A 379 17.81 -35.10 0.65
C ARG A 379 18.33 -33.66 0.75
N LEU A 380 18.29 -33.07 1.95
CA LEU A 380 18.63 -31.67 2.18
C LEU A 380 20.04 -31.32 1.64
N PRO A 381 20.17 -30.32 0.74
CA PRO A 381 21.47 -29.92 0.23
C PRO A 381 22.41 -29.43 1.37
N PRO A 382 23.70 -29.83 1.39
CA PRO A 382 24.62 -29.43 2.46
C PRO A 382 24.72 -27.91 2.62
N GLY A 383 24.54 -27.41 3.84
CA GLY A 383 24.62 -25.98 4.15
C GLY A 383 23.42 -25.15 3.71
N SER A 384 22.36 -25.76 3.14
CA SER A 384 21.13 -25.05 2.73
C SER A 384 20.23 -24.66 3.89
N MET A 385 20.42 -25.22 5.08
CA MET A 385 19.61 -24.88 6.26
C MET A 385 20.48 -24.82 7.51
N ASN A 386 20.27 -23.78 8.32
CA ASN A 386 20.79 -23.68 9.68
C ASN A 386 19.66 -23.72 10.71
N ARG A 387 20.02 -23.80 12.00
CA ARG A 387 19.05 -23.89 13.11
C ARG A 387 18.01 -22.76 13.09
N ARG A 388 18.46 -21.53 12.92
CA ARG A 388 17.58 -20.35 12.92
C ARG A 388 16.61 -20.36 11.73
N GLN A 389 17.06 -20.85 10.57
CA GLN A 389 16.21 -21.01 9.39
C GLN A 389 15.16 -22.09 9.58
N LEU A 390 15.55 -23.25 10.12
CA LEU A 390 14.64 -24.36 10.40
C LEU A 390 13.56 -23.94 11.42
N GLU A 391 13.98 -23.34 12.54
CA GLU A 391 13.06 -22.82 13.56
C GLU A 391 12.09 -21.79 12.97
N ALA A 392 12.57 -20.86 12.13
CA ALA A 392 11.72 -19.86 11.48
C ALA A 392 10.72 -20.49 10.49
N LEU A 393 11.17 -21.43 9.66
CA LEU A 393 10.32 -22.19 8.72
C LEU A 393 9.26 -23.01 9.46
N ALA A 394 9.62 -23.64 10.57
CA ALA A 394 8.70 -24.37 11.44
C ALA A 394 7.63 -23.44 12.03
N CYS A 395 8.04 -22.29 12.60
CA CYS A 395 7.12 -21.29 13.13
C CYS A 395 6.14 -20.76 12.06
N ALA A 396 6.63 -20.54 10.84
CA ALA A 396 5.86 -20.02 9.72
C ALA A 396 4.91 -21.06 9.09
N GLY A 397 5.12 -22.35 9.37
CA GLY A 397 4.28 -23.45 8.88
C GLY A 397 4.74 -24.12 7.60
N ALA A 398 5.99 -23.89 7.19
CA ALA A 398 6.54 -24.48 5.97
C ALA A 398 6.57 -26.03 5.99
N PHE A 399 6.47 -26.63 7.18
CA PHE A 399 6.46 -28.08 7.37
C PHE A 399 5.07 -28.66 7.64
N ASP A 400 4.00 -27.85 7.64
CA ASP A 400 2.65 -28.28 8.09
C ASP A 400 2.12 -29.50 7.30
N ALA A 401 2.52 -29.66 6.04
CA ALA A 401 2.16 -30.81 5.20
C ALA A 401 2.90 -32.11 5.56
N LEU A 402 4.09 -32.01 6.18
CA LEU A 402 4.95 -33.14 6.57
C LEU A 402 4.78 -33.50 8.04
N GLU A 403 4.70 -32.49 8.91
CA GLU A 403 4.46 -32.61 10.35
C GLU A 403 3.66 -31.39 10.83
N PRO A 404 2.34 -31.55 11.10
CA PRO A 404 1.47 -30.43 11.46
C PRO A 404 1.79 -29.81 12.83
N ASN A 405 2.47 -30.54 13.72
CA ASN A 405 2.87 -30.03 15.02
C ASN A 405 4.14 -29.17 14.91
N ARG A 406 3.96 -27.87 14.61
CA ARG A 406 5.06 -26.89 14.52
C ARG A 406 5.96 -26.84 15.75
N ALA A 407 5.38 -27.02 16.95
CA ALA A 407 6.15 -27.03 18.20
C ALA A 407 7.12 -28.21 18.26
N LYS A 408 6.70 -29.37 17.75
CA LYS A 408 7.53 -30.57 17.63
C LYS A 408 8.68 -30.37 16.65
N VAL A 409 8.43 -29.81 15.47
CA VAL A 409 9.50 -29.51 14.50
C VAL A 409 10.51 -28.52 15.10
N HIS A 410 10.02 -27.46 15.72
CA HIS A 410 10.85 -26.44 16.37
C HIS A 410 11.71 -27.02 17.51
N ALA A 411 11.13 -27.83 18.39
CA ALA A 411 11.86 -28.45 19.50
C ALA A 411 12.93 -29.45 19.03
N ASN A 412 12.73 -30.09 17.88
CA ASN A 412 13.64 -31.09 17.32
C ASN A 412 14.60 -30.54 16.25
N ALA A 413 14.68 -29.22 16.06
CA ALA A 413 15.51 -28.59 15.04
C ALA A 413 16.98 -29.06 15.03
N GLU A 414 17.59 -29.22 16.21
CA GLU A 414 18.97 -29.67 16.36
C GLU A 414 19.17 -31.13 15.95
N MET A 415 18.21 -31.99 16.30
CA MET A 415 18.23 -33.40 15.93
C MET A 415 18.07 -33.57 14.41
N LEU A 416 17.13 -32.83 13.81
CA LEU A 416 16.89 -32.83 12.36
C LEU A 416 18.14 -32.42 11.57
N LEU A 417 18.83 -31.36 12.02
CA LEU A 417 20.08 -30.92 11.40
C LEU A 417 21.21 -31.94 11.59
N ALA A 418 21.29 -32.62 12.73
CA ALA A 418 22.27 -33.65 12.96
C ALA A 418 22.12 -34.85 12.00
N VAL A 419 20.88 -35.19 11.64
CA VAL A 419 20.58 -36.23 10.62
C VAL A 419 21.02 -35.79 9.23
N ALA A 420 20.71 -34.56 8.81
CA ALA A 420 21.18 -34.05 7.54
C ALA A 420 22.73 -34.01 7.47
N ASP A 421 23.39 -33.62 8.56
CA ASP A 421 24.85 -33.58 8.65
C ASP A 421 25.48 -34.99 8.59
N SER A 422 24.87 -36.01 9.21
CA SER A 422 25.37 -37.39 9.12
C SER A 422 25.28 -37.92 7.70
N VAL A 423 24.13 -37.73 7.04
CA VAL A 423 23.92 -38.15 5.65
C VAL A 423 24.89 -37.45 4.69
N ALA A 424 25.14 -36.16 4.89
CA ALA A 424 26.11 -35.41 4.09
C ALA A 424 27.55 -35.94 4.26
N ARG A 425 27.94 -36.30 5.50
CA ARG A 425 29.26 -36.88 5.78
C ARG A 425 29.42 -38.28 5.18
N GLU A 426 28.40 -39.11 5.24
CA GLU A 426 28.42 -40.44 4.63
C GLU A 426 28.60 -40.36 3.11
N LYS A 427 27.83 -39.48 2.45
CA LYS A 427 27.99 -39.22 1.01
C LYS A 427 29.39 -38.69 0.66
N ALA A 428 29.95 -37.78 1.46
CA ALA A 428 31.27 -37.21 1.22
C ALA A 428 32.42 -38.19 1.47
N SER A 429 32.26 -39.14 2.40
CA SER A 429 33.30 -40.11 2.75
C SER A 429 33.44 -41.26 1.73
N GLY A 430 32.48 -41.42 0.81
CA GLY A 430 32.52 -42.47 -0.22
C GLY A 430 32.44 -43.91 0.34
N GLN A 431 32.15 -44.07 1.64
CA GLN A 431 32.00 -45.37 2.31
C GLN A 431 30.57 -45.91 2.28
N GLY A 432 29.64 -45.25 1.57
CA GLY A 432 28.27 -45.72 1.37
C GLY A 432 28.23 -46.93 0.43
N GLY A 433 28.51 -48.12 0.96
CA GLY A 433 28.25 -49.38 0.26
C GLY A 433 29.26 -50.51 0.45
N LEU A 434 30.41 -50.29 1.10
CA LEU A 434 31.45 -51.34 1.16
C LEU A 434 31.23 -52.42 2.23
N PHE A 435 30.30 -52.21 3.18
CA PHE A 435 29.97 -53.15 4.26
C PHE A 435 28.46 -53.35 4.51
N GLY A 436 27.59 -52.80 3.65
CA GLY A 436 26.13 -52.85 3.83
C GLY A 436 25.51 -54.07 3.14
N GLY A 437 25.44 -55.21 3.84
CA GLY A 437 24.52 -56.29 3.48
C GLY A 437 23.07 -55.90 3.76
N ASP A 438 22.14 -56.51 3.02
CA ASP A 438 20.69 -56.29 2.88
C ASP A 438 19.80 -56.24 4.17
N ASP A 439 20.27 -55.81 5.34
CA ASP A 439 19.42 -55.81 6.55
C ASP A 439 19.76 -54.76 7.64
N HIS A 440 20.41 -53.65 7.28
CA HIS A 440 20.51 -52.49 8.17
C HIS A 440 19.50 -51.43 7.76
N SER A 441 18.27 -51.55 8.27
CA SER A 441 17.37 -50.39 8.34
C SER A 441 18.07 -49.33 9.19
N GLU A 442 18.42 -48.19 8.59
CA GLU A 442 18.81 -47.01 9.36
C GLU A 442 17.74 -46.75 10.44
N PRO A 443 18.13 -46.37 11.67
CA PRO A 443 17.16 -46.11 12.71
C PRO A 443 16.23 -44.97 12.26
N ALA A 444 14.97 -45.31 12.01
CA ALA A 444 13.93 -44.36 11.59
C ALA A 444 13.96 -43.10 12.47
N LEU A 445 13.79 -41.94 11.85
CA LEU A 445 13.83 -40.64 12.52
C LEU A 445 12.80 -40.58 13.65
N ARG A 446 13.24 -40.57 14.90
CA ARG A 446 12.37 -40.49 16.09
C ARG A 446 12.46 -39.13 16.76
N LEU A 447 11.54 -38.25 16.38
CA LEU A 447 11.38 -36.93 16.99
C LEU A 447 10.86 -37.05 18.44
N VAL A 448 11.35 -36.19 19.32
CA VAL A 448 10.84 -36.05 20.68
C VAL A 448 9.44 -35.44 20.63
N GLU A 449 8.46 -36.17 21.17
CA GLU A 449 7.09 -35.68 21.25
C GLU A 449 7.00 -34.40 22.09
N THR A 450 6.34 -33.38 21.54
CA THR A 450 6.20 -32.06 22.13
C THR A 450 4.74 -31.65 22.05
N PRO A 451 4.13 -31.12 23.13
CA PRO A 451 2.76 -30.59 23.08
C PRO A 451 2.64 -29.50 22.01
N GLU A 452 1.50 -29.49 21.29
CA GLU A 452 1.22 -28.43 20.34
C GLU A 452 1.16 -27.07 21.04
N TRP A 453 1.60 -26.02 20.33
CA TRP A 453 1.44 -24.65 20.79
C TRP A 453 -0.03 -24.29 20.91
N SER A 454 -0.34 -23.49 21.94
CA SER A 454 -1.61 -22.78 21.98
C SER A 454 -1.74 -21.86 20.77
N ARG A 455 -2.98 -21.48 20.44
CA ARG A 455 -3.25 -20.54 19.34
C ARG A 455 -2.48 -19.22 19.48
N ALA A 456 -2.41 -18.68 20.70
CA ALA A 456 -1.70 -17.43 20.98
C ALA A 456 -0.19 -17.57 20.74
N GLU A 457 0.42 -18.67 21.19
CA GLU A 457 1.83 -18.97 20.94
C GLU A 457 2.13 -19.14 19.45
N ARG A 458 1.28 -19.88 18.73
CA ARG A 458 1.41 -20.02 17.27
C ARG A 458 1.31 -18.67 16.55
N MET A 459 0.32 -17.84 16.90
CA MET A 459 0.16 -16.52 16.29
C MET A 459 1.32 -15.57 16.62
N ALA A 460 1.86 -15.64 17.83
CA ALA A 460 3.05 -14.89 18.22
C ALA A 460 4.28 -15.32 17.41
N ALA A 461 4.50 -16.63 17.28
CA ALA A 461 5.59 -17.20 16.48
C ALA A 461 5.45 -16.83 14.99
N GLU A 462 4.25 -16.92 14.41
CA GLU A 462 3.98 -16.48 13.04
C GLU A 462 4.30 -14.99 12.87
N ARG A 463 3.81 -14.13 13.78
CA ARG A 463 4.06 -12.68 13.71
C ARG A 463 5.55 -12.35 13.82
N GLU A 464 6.29 -13.04 14.66
CA GLU A 464 7.74 -12.81 14.80
C GLU A 464 8.48 -13.09 13.49
N ASN A 465 8.07 -14.15 12.78
CA ASN A 465 8.73 -14.66 11.58
C ASN A 465 8.26 -14.01 10.27
N PHE A 466 6.97 -13.69 10.13
CA PHE A 466 6.46 -12.91 8.98
C PHE A 466 6.67 -11.39 9.19
N GLY A 467 6.61 -10.93 10.44
CA GLY A 467 6.57 -9.51 10.81
C GLY A 467 5.17 -8.90 10.85
N PHE A 468 4.13 -9.68 10.52
CA PHE A 468 2.72 -9.30 10.57
C PHE A 468 1.87 -10.55 10.81
N TYR A 469 0.56 -10.38 11.04
CA TYR A 469 -0.36 -11.51 11.20
C TYR A 469 -0.72 -12.15 9.85
N PHE A 470 -0.14 -13.33 9.58
CA PHE A 470 -0.34 -14.06 8.33
C PHE A 470 -1.73 -14.68 8.22
N ALA A 471 -2.29 -15.22 9.30
CA ALA A 471 -3.72 -15.51 9.37
C ALA A 471 -4.51 -14.22 9.65
N ALA A 472 -5.74 -14.12 9.14
CA ALA A 472 -6.61 -12.99 9.46
C ALA A 472 -6.78 -12.89 11.00
N HIS A 473 -6.47 -11.73 11.56
CA HIS A 473 -6.60 -11.51 12.99
C HIS A 473 -8.08 -11.72 13.41
N PRO A 474 -8.39 -12.34 14.56
CA PRO A 474 -9.77 -12.64 14.95
C PRO A 474 -10.70 -11.41 14.99
N VAL A 475 -10.15 -10.22 15.21
CA VAL A 475 -10.90 -8.94 15.17
C VAL A 475 -11.41 -8.61 13.76
N GLN A 476 -10.75 -9.11 12.71
CA GLN A 476 -11.08 -8.83 11.30
C GLN A 476 -12.54 -9.19 10.96
N GLN A 477 -13.07 -10.28 11.55
CA GLN A 477 -14.46 -10.71 11.33
C GLN A 477 -15.49 -9.66 11.80
N TYR A 478 -15.10 -8.78 12.74
CA TYR A 478 -15.95 -7.72 13.28
C TYR A 478 -15.64 -6.35 12.68
N ARG A 479 -14.84 -6.26 11.59
CA ARG A 479 -14.36 -4.98 11.04
C ARG A 479 -15.48 -3.99 10.74
N ALA A 480 -16.58 -4.44 10.12
CA ALA A 480 -17.71 -3.59 9.79
C ALA A 480 -18.37 -3.02 11.06
N VAL A 481 -18.67 -3.89 12.04
CA VAL A 481 -19.27 -3.51 13.34
C VAL A 481 -18.35 -2.59 14.12
N ALA A 482 -17.05 -2.90 14.18
CA ALA A 482 -16.04 -2.10 14.85
C ALA A 482 -15.93 -0.70 14.22
N SER A 483 -15.80 -0.62 12.90
CA SER A 483 -15.68 0.65 12.16
C SER A 483 -16.94 1.50 12.29
N ALA A 484 -18.14 0.89 12.23
CA ALA A 484 -19.42 1.58 12.45
C ALA A 484 -19.53 2.19 13.86
N ASN A 485 -18.84 1.61 14.85
CA ASN A 485 -18.76 2.12 16.21
C ASN A 485 -17.56 3.06 16.44
N GLY A 486 -16.89 3.51 15.37
CA GLY A 486 -15.77 4.46 15.45
C GLY A 486 -14.46 3.86 15.95
N ALA A 487 -14.32 2.53 15.93
CA ALA A 487 -13.07 1.88 16.33
C ALA A 487 -11.95 2.22 15.34
N ARG A 488 -10.80 2.63 15.89
CA ARG A 488 -9.55 2.84 15.16
C ARG A 488 -8.54 1.76 15.53
N THR A 489 -7.63 1.45 14.62
CA THR A 489 -6.55 0.49 14.87
C THR A 489 -5.51 1.07 15.82
N TYR A 490 -4.77 0.19 16.49
CA TYR A 490 -3.67 0.56 17.37
C TYR A 490 -2.65 1.43 16.64
N ALA A 491 -2.13 0.97 15.49
CA ALA A 491 -1.15 1.76 14.72
C ALA A 491 -1.66 3.17 14.36
N SER A 492 -2.93 3.30 13.94
CA SER A 492 -3.52 4.62 13.60
C SER A 492 -3.58 5.58 14.79
N LEU A 493 -3.79 5.06 16.00
CA LEU A 493 -3.82 5.86 17.22
C LEU A 493 -2.42 6.22 17.72
N MET A 494 -1.41 5.41 17.40
CA MET A 494 -0.02 5.66 17.77
C MET A 494 0.69 6.62 16.81
N GLU A 495 0.38 6.57 15.51
CA GLU A 495 0.91 7.50 14.50
C GLU A 495 0.25 8.88 14.53
N GLY A 496 -0.99 8.96 15.02
CA GLY A 496 -1.69 10.22 15.21
C GLY A 496 -1.08 11.00 16.36
N GLY A 497 -0.05 11.81 16.10
CA GLY A 497 0.46 12.82 17.02
C GLY A 497 -0.66 13.74 17.50
N GLY A 498 -1.25 13.42 18.65
CA GLY A 498 -2.35 14.17 19.23
C GLY A 498 -1.87 15.51 19.77
N SER A 499 -2.80 16.47 19.86
CA SER A 499 -2.61 17.65 20.71
C SER A 499 -2.30 17.20 22.14
N ALA A 500 -1.34 17.84 22.81
CA ALA A 500 -0.96 17.51 24.18
C ALA A 500 -2.21 17.42 25.08
N GLY A 501 -2.39 16.29 25.78
CA GLY A 501 -3.54 16.05 26.65
C GLY A 501 -4.17 14.66 26.50
N ARG A 502 -5.34 14.51 27.13
CA ARG A 502 -6.10 13.25 27.18
C ARG A 502 -7.20 13.23 26.15
N THR A 503 -7.17 12.25 25.26
CA THR A 503 -8.16 12.11 24.17
C THR A 503 -8.89 10.77 24.30
N PRO A 504 -10.23 10.75 24.34
CA PRO A 504 -10.98 9.50 24.26
C PRO A 504 -10.91 8.90 22.85
N ALA A 505 -10.76 7.59 22.76
CA ALA A 505 -10.80 6.85 21.50
C ALA A 505 -11.51 5.50 21.69
N VAL A 506 -11.90 4.88 20.58
CA VAL A 506 -12.49 3.54 20.55
C VAL A 506 -11.56 2.64 19.76
N MET A 507 -11.36 1.42 20.25
CA MET A 507 -10.53 0.39 19.61
C MET A 507 -11.28 -0.93 19.55
N ALA A 508 -10.93 -1.77 18.58
CA ALA A 508 -11.37 -3.16 18.52
C ALA A 508 -10.14 -4.05 18.67
N ALA A 509 -10.12 -4.89 19.70
CA ALA A 509 -8.98 -5.72 20.01
C ALA A 509 -9.38 -7.07 20.60
N LEU A 510 -8.57 -8.09 20.36
CA LEU A 510 -8.62 -9.39 21.04
C LEU A 510 -7.93 -9.27 22.40
N VAL A 511 -8.49 -9.90 23.44
CA VAL A 511 -7.82 -10.03 24.73
C VAL A 511 -6.92 -11.27 24.70
N GLU A 512 -5.61 -11.06 24.79
CA GLU A 512 -4.61 -12.14 24.74
C GLU A 512 -4.33 -12.70 26.15
N SER A 513 -4.05 -11.81 27.09
CA SER A 513 -3.62 -12.16 28.44
C SER A 513 -4.08 -11.12 29.45
N VAL A 514 -4.29 -11.53 30.70
CA VAL A 514 -4.68 -10.63 31.79
C VAL A 514 -3.94 -10.97 33.07
N SER A 515 -3.38 -9.96 33.72
CA SER A 515 -2.81 -10.03 35.07
C SER A 515 -3.62 -9.16 36.04
N LYS A 516 -4.00 -9.73 37.19
CA LYS A 516 -4.67 -9.00 38.28
C LYS A 516 -3.61 -8.32 39.16
N GLY A 517 -3.87 -7.08 39.55
CA GLY A 517 -3.03 -6.33 40.48
C GLY A 517 -3.85 -5.53 41.48
N LYS A 518 -3.19 -5.05 42.54
CA LYS A 518 -3.77 -4.12 43.52
C LYS A 518 -3.11 -2.77 43.43
N THR A 519 -3.91 -1.71 43.39
CA THR A 519 -3.42 -0.34 43.47
C THR A 519 -2.87 -0.03 44.87
N ARG A 520 -2.09 1.05 45.02
CA ARG A 520 -1.63 1.54 46.34
C ARG A 520 -2.77 1.82 47.33
N LYS A 521 -3.99 2.04 46.84
CA LYS A 521 -5.20 2.27 47.65
C LYS A 521 -6.01 0.98 47.91
N GLY A 522 -5.46 -0.19 47.58
CA GLY A 522 -6.05 -1.50 47.85
C GLY A 522 -7.12 -1.97 46.84
N LYS A 523 -7.46 -1.15 45.84
CA LYS A 523 -8.45 -1.48 44.80
C LYS A 523 -7.86 -2.40 43.74
N ASP A 524 -8.63 -3.37 43.28
CA ASP A 524 -8.24 -4.30 42.23
C ASP A 524 -8.24 -3.61 40.86
N PHE A 525 -7.24 -3.92 40.04
CA PHE A 525 -7.16 -3.49 38.64
C PHE A 525 -6.63 -4.66 37.80
N VAL A 526 -6.83 -4.58 36.48
CA VAL A 526 -6.22 -5.52 35.54
C VAL A 526 -5.25 -4.80 34.63
N ARG A 527 -4.13 -5.44 34.33
CA ARG A 527 -3.29 -5.12 33.18
C ARG A 527 -3.48 -6.23 32.17
N ALA A 528 -3.96 -5.87 30.99
CA ALA A 528 -4.31 -6.79 29.94
C ALA A 528 -3.46 -6.52 28.70
N ASP A 529 -3.07 -7.58 28.02
CA ASP A 529 -2.45 -7.54 26.71
C ASP A 529 -3.52 -7.72 25.65
N PHE A 530 -3.50 -6.83 24.68
CA PHE A 530 -4.47 -6.75 23.60
C PHE A 530 -3.77 -6.85 22.25
N SER A 531 -4.47 -7.38 21.26
CA SER A 531 -4.01 -7.43 19.87
C SER A 531 -5.09 -6.98 18.89
N ASP A 532 -4.67 -6.33 17.81
CA ASP A 532 -5.51 -6.08 16.64
C ASP A 532 -4.74 -6.46 15.36
N SER A 533 -5.33 -6.20 14.19
CA SER A 533 -4.69 -6.52 12.90
C SER A 533 -3.38 -5.74 12.66
N THR A 534 -3.08 -4.70 13.43
CA THR A 534 -1.92 -3.81 13.26
C THR A 534 -0.85 -3.99 14.31
N GLY A 535 -1.16 -4.58 15.47
CA GLY A 535 -0.15 -4.77 16.52
C GLY A 535 -0.69 -5.32 17.84
N GLN A 536 0.17 -5.29 18.86
CA GLN A 536 -0.15 -5.67 20.24
C GLN A 536 0.16 -4.49 21.15
N PHE A 537 -0.62 -4.33 22.21
CA PHE A 537 -0.39 -3.31 23.23
C PHE A 537 -0.87 -3.78 24.61
N SER A 538 -0.18 -3.33 25.65
CA SER A 538 -0.58 -3.57 27.03
C SER A 538 -1.27 -2.33 27.59
N ALA A 539 -2.44 -2.49 28.19
CA ALA A 539 -3.15 -1.40 28.83
C ALA A 539 -3.74 -1.83 30.18
N ALA A 540 -3.84 -0.86 31.09
CA ALA A 540 -4.46 -1.07 32.40
C ALA A 540 -5.92 -0.63 32.38
N CYS A 541 -6.79 -1.42 33.02
CA CYS A 541 -8.16 -1.06 33.35
C CYS A 541 -8.28 -0.95 34.87
N PHE A 542 -8.53 0.26 35.36
CA PHE A 542 -8.69 0.56 36.79
C PHE A 542 -10.14 0.45 37.28
N GLU A 543 -11.07 0.11 36.39
CA GLU A 543 -12.48 -0.10 36.73
C GLU A 543 -12.67 -1.49 37.38
N GLU A 544 -12.91 -1.53 38.69
CA GLU A 544 -13.09 -2.77 39.47
C GLU A 544 -14.19 -3.68 38.88
N SER A 545 -15.26 -3.10 38.36
CA SER A 545 -16.38 -3.84 37.75
C SER A 545 -16.03 -4.62 36.48
N MET A 546 -14.90 -4.30 35.85
CA MET A 546 -14.43 -4.94 34.62
C MET A 546 -13.39 -6.03 34.89
N VAL A 547 -12.83 -6.12 36.11
CA VAL A 547 -11.72 -7.04 36.44
C VAL A 547 -12.08 -8.49 36.16
N GLU A 548 -13.21 -8.98 36.68
CA GLU A 548 -13.62 -10.38 36.45
C GLU A 548 -14.02 -10.65 35.00
N LYS A 549 -14.58 -9.64 34.31
CA LYS A 549 -14.95 -9.76 32.90
C LYS A 549 -13.73 -9.92 32.01
N PHE A 550 -12.69 -9.11 32.20
CA PHE A 550 -11.44 -9.22 31.45
C PHE A 550 -10.76 -10.57 31.64
N VAL A 551 -10.79 -11.11 32.86
CA VAL A 551 -10.23 -12.44 33.14
C VAL A 551 -10.98 -13.53 32.38
N GLN A 552 -12.31 -13.44 32.30
CA GLN A 552 -13.10 -14.38 31.51
C GLN A 552 -12.85 -14.20 30.01
N TRP A 553 -12.85 -12.95 29.52
CA TRP A 553 -12.61 -12.64 28.10
C TRP A 553 -11.23 -13.09 27.61
N ALA A 554 -10.20 -13.03 28.46
CA ALA A 554 -8.87 -13.55 28.14
C ALA A 554 -8.88 -15.09 28.00
N LYS A 555 -9.58 -15.79 28.88
CA LYS A 555 -9.71 -17.27 28.78
C LYS A 555 -10.44 -17.68 27.51
N ASP A 556 -11.44 -16.92 27.12
CA ASP A 556 -12.28 -17.22 25.97
C ASP A 556 -11.70 -16.69 24.64
N GLY A 557 -10.58 -15.95 24.67
CA GLY A 557 -10.02 -15.29 23.50
C GLY A 557 -11.02 -14.35 22.82
N THR A 558 -11.67 -13.50 23.61
CA THR A 558 -12.79 -12.67 23.14
C THR A 558 -12.32 -11.41 22.42
N CYS A 559 -12.91 -11.10 21.27
CA CYS A 559 -12.76 -9.81 20.60
C CYS A 559 -13.67 -8.76 21.25
N ILE A 560 -13.12 -7.61 21.64
CA ILE A 560 -13.79 -6.58 22.45
C ILE A 560 -13.71 -5.22 21.76
N LEU A 561 -14.81 -4.46 21.86
CA LEU A 561 -14.83 -3.04 21.58
C LEU A 561 -14.44 -2.28 22.86
N LEU A 562 -13.24 -1.70 22.85
CA LEU A 562 -12.63 -1.00 23.97
C LEU A 562 -12.89 0.51 23.85
N ASN A 563 -13.33 1.10 24.96
CA ASN A 563 -13.27 2.54 25.17
C ASN A 563 -11.95 2.86 25.89
N VAL A 564 -11.08 3.58 25.22
CA VAL A 564 -9.74 3.90 25.71
C VAL A 564 -9.55 5.40 25.85
N GLU A 565 -8.66 5.78 26.75
CA GLU A 565 -8.17 7.14 26.91
C GLU A 565 -6.68 7.13 26.55
N LEU A 566 -6.30 7.98 25.60
CA LEU A 566 -4.93 8.19 25.16
C LEU A 566 -4.37 9.37 25.92
N ASP A 567 -3.31 9.15 26.70
CA ASP A 567 -2.61 10.20 27.45
C ASP A 567 -1.24 10.46 26.80
N SER A 568 -1.08 11.59 26.11
CA SER A 568 0.17 12.03 25.48
C SER A 568 0.86 13.08 26.35
N PRO A 569 1.97 12.74 27.05
CA PRO A 569 2.69 13.70 27.91
C PRO A 569 3.42 14.78 27.11
N SER A 570 3.87 14.45 25.89
CA SER A 570 4.58 15.31 24.95
C SER A 570 4.15 14.95 23.52
N PRO A 571 4.15 15.88 22.55
CA PRO A 571 3.88 15.58 21.14
C PRO A 571 4.81 14.53 20.51
N ASP A 572 6.02 14.38 21.07
CA ASP A 572 7.06 13.49 20.55
C ASP A 572 7.06 12.09 21.19
N GLU A 573 6.20 11.84 22.20
CA GLU A 573 6.07 10.54 22.85
C GLU A 573 4.77 9.82 22.43
N PRO A 574 4.82 8.51 22.16
CA PRO A 574 3.64 7.72 21.85
C PRO A 574 2.62 7.77 23.02
N PRO A 575 1.32 7.94 22.73
CA PRO A 575 0.29 8.02 23.77
C PRO A 575 0.24 6.76 24.63
N ARG A 576 0.05 6.92 25.93
CA ARG A 576 -0.24 5.81 26.85
C ARG A 576 -1.71 5.46 26.79
N VAL A 577 -2.02 4.20 26.52
CA VAL A 577 -3.39 3.70 26.44
C VAL A 577 -3.88 3.27 27.84
N THR A 578 -5.00 3.84 28.29
CA THR A 578 -5.72 3.39 29.48
C THR A 578 -7.13 2.94 29.11
N VAL A 579 -7.52 1.75 29.54
CA VAL A 579 -8.86 1.22 29.26
C VAL A 579 -9.86 1.79 30.27
N ARG A 580 -10.93 2.41 29.77
CA ARG A 580 -12.05 2.94 30.56
C ARG A 580 -13.25 2.01 30.58
N GLY A 581 -13.33 1.08 29.64
CA GLY A 581 -14.34 0.03 29.60
C GLY A 581 -14.27 -0.79 28.32
N GLY A 582 -14.99 -1.90 28.29
CA GLY A 582 -15.07 -2.75 27.11
C GLY A 582 -16.35 -3.57 27.08
N ARG A 583 -16.73 -4.03 25.90
CA ARG A 583 -17.80 -5.01 25.69
C ARG A 583 -17.44 -5.96 24.54
N PRO A 584 -17.80 -7.25 24.59
CA PRO A 584 -17.53 -8.18 23.50
C PRO A 584 -18.12 -7.66 22.19
N LEU A 585 -17.36 -7.74 21.09
CA LEU A 585 -17.81 -7.33 19.76
C LEU A 585 -19.02 -8.13 19.30
N ALA A 586 -19.13 -9.40 19.71
CA ALA A 586 -20.31 -10.23 19.48
C ALA A 586 -21.58 -9.71 20.20
N ASP A 587 -21.42 -9.04 21.34
CA ASP A 587 -22.51 -8.46 22.12
C ASP A 587 -22.83 -7.02 21.73
N VAL A 588 -22.07 -6.44 20.79
CA VAL A 588 -22.38 -5.13 20.22
C VAL A 588 -23.60 -5.30 19.31
N LYS A 589 -24.78 -5.33 19.94
CA LYS A 589 -26.05 -5.17 19.24
C LYS A 589 -26.04 -3.81 18.56
N ASP A 590 -26.44 -3.78 17.29
CA ASP A 590 -26.70 -2.58 16.49
C ASP A 590 -27.66 -1.66 17.27
N THR A 591 -27.08 -0.82 18.11
CA THR A 591 -27.78 0.15 18.98
C THR A 591 -27.85 1.51 18.30
N SER A 592 -27.19 1.63 17.15
CA SER A 592 -27.33 2.71 16.20
C SER A 592 -28.60 2.47 15.39
N SER A 593 -29.53 3.43 15.35
CA SER A 593 -30.59 3.40 14.35
C SER A 593 -29.91 3.48 12.99
N MET A 594 -29.96 2.39 12.22
CA MET A 594 -29.36 2.34 10.89
C MET A 594 -30.29 3.02 9.89
N GLN A 595 -29.73 3.68 8.89
CA GLN A 595 -30.46 4.21 7.75
C GLN A 595 -29.95 3.45 6.53
N LEU A 596 -30.87 2.75 5.86
CA LEU A 596 -30.62 2.12 4.56
C LEU A 596 -31.14 3.06 3.48
N SER A 597 -30.26 3.48 2.58
CA SER A 597 -30.61 4.30 1.43
C SER A 597 -30.21 3.63 0.13
N PHE A 598 -31.08 3.61 -0.87
CA PHE A 598 -30.77 3.11 -2.21
C PHE A 598 -31.61 3.80 -3.28
N GLU A 599 -31.20 3.63 -4.54
CA GLU A 599 -31.90 4.13 -5.72
C GLU A 599 -32.62 2.98 -6.42
N LEU A 600 -33.86 3.21 -6.83
CA LEU A 600 -34.70 2.23 -7.51
C LEU A 600 -35.12 2.73 -8.89
N ARG A 601 -34.86 1.93 -9.93
CA ARG A 601 -35.15 2.24 -11.33
C ARG A 601 -36.28 1.40 -11.93
N GLU A 602 -36.51 0.21 -11.38
CA GLU A 602 -37.52 -0.73 -11.88
C GLU A 602 -38.64 -0.88 -10.86
N ALA A 603 -39.90 -0.69 -11.30
CA ALA A 603 -41.05 -0.75 -10.42
C ALA A 603 -41.38 -2.19 -9.97
N ASP A 604 -41.01 -3.19 -10.76
CA ASP A 604 -41.33 -4.60 -10.50
C ASP A 604 -40.60 -5.12 -9.23
N THR A 605 -39.44 -4.56 -8.91
CA THR A 605 -38.64 -4.87 -7.71
C THR A 605 -39.31 -4.41 -6.41
N LEU A 606 -40.32 -3.52 -6.46
CA LEU A 606 -41.01 -3.03 -5.25
C LEU A 606 -41.73 -4.15 -4.48
N SER A 607 -42.28 -5.14 -5.20
CA SER A 607 -43.02 -6.25 -4.56
C SER A 607 -42.07 -7.19 -3.81
N GLU A 608 -40.88 -7.41 -4.36
CA GLU A 608 -39.84 -8.22 -3.73
C GLU A 608 -39.21 -7.48 -2.55
N LEU A 609 -38.97 -6.17 -2.70
CA LEU A 609 -38.49 -5.29 -1.64
C LEU A 609 -39.47 -5.25 -0.44
N ALA A 610 -40.77 -5.20 -0.70
CA ALA A 610 -41.79 -5.26 0.35
C ALA A 610 -41.76 -6.57 1.15
N THR A 611 -41.37 -7.67 0.51
CA THR A 611 -41.23 -8.98 1.15
C THR A 611 -39.93 -9.07 1.96
N LEU A 612 -38.85 -8.47 1.49
CA LEU A 612 -37.57 -8.41 2.22
C LEU A 612 -37.64 -7.49 3.45
N LEU A 613 -38.37 -6.38 3.33
CA LEU A 613 -38.54 -5.41 4.42
C LEU A 613 -39.59 -5.85 5.46
N ALA A 614 -40.29 -6.98 5.24
CA ALA A 614 -41.19 -7.59 6.22
C ALA A 614 -41.15 -9.13 6.14
N PRO A 615 -40.36 -9.83 6.98
CA PRO A 615 -40.83 -10.23 8.32
C PRO A 615 -39.74 -10.39 9.41
N GLY A 616 -39.99 -9.86 10.61
CA GLY A 616 -39.14 -10.04 11.81
C GLY A 616 -39.64 -9.25 13.03
N GLU A 617 -38.96 -9.35 14.18
CA GLU A 617 -39.21 -8.46 15.33
C GLU A 617 -38.93 -6.99 14.93
N PRO A 618 -39.75 -6.02 15.38
CA PRO A 618 -39.59 -4.61 15.02
C PRO A 618 -38.19 -4.07 15.41
N GLY A 619 -37.46 -3.54 14.43
CA GLY A 619 -36.14 -2.92 14.59
C GLY A 619 -36.21 -1.41 14.86
N ARG A 620 -35.10 -0.70 14.67
CA ARG A 620 -35.00 0.78 14.80
C ARG A 620 -34.43 1.45 13.53
N GLY A 621 -34.42 0.73 12.42
CA GLY A 621 -33.88 1.18 11.15
C GLY A 621 -34.87 1.99 10.32
N GLU A 622 -34.35 2.93 9.55
CA GLU A 622 -35.06 3.80 8.61
C GLU A 622 -34.68 3.43 7.17
N VAL A 623 -35.66 3.35 6.27
CA VAL A 623 -35.41 3.06 4.85
C VAL A 623 -35.80 4.24 3.98
N LEU A 624 -34.83 4.77 3.23
CA LEU A 624 -35.00 5.86 2.27
C LEU A 624 -34.74 5.36 0.85
N VAL A 625 -35.69 5.57 -0.05
CA VAL A 625 -35.57 5.12 -1.44
C VAL A 625 -35.69 6.30 -2.38
N ARG A 626 -34.72 6.49 -3.26
CA ARG A 626 -34.82 7.45 -4.35
C ARG A 626 -35.38 6.73 -5.57
N LEU A 627 -36.60 7.07 -5.97
CA LEU A 627 -37.26 6.47 -7.13
C LEU A 627 -36.83 7.20 -8.39
N HIS A 628 -36.49 6.50 -9.47
CA HIS A 628 -36.29 7.10 -10.80
C HIS A 628 -37.57 6.95 -11.62
N LEU A 629 -38.35 8.03 -11.73
CA LEU A 629 -39.59 8.02 -12.49
C LEU A 629 -39.33 8.23 -13.99
N LEU A 630 -40.23 7.73 -14.84
CA LEU A 630 -40.13 7.83 -16.31
C LEU A 630 -40.16 9.28 -16.83
N ASP A 631 -40.66 10.22 -16.03
CA ASP A 631 -40.67 11.66 -16.33
C ASP A 631 -39.37 12.39 -15.92
N GLY A 632 -38.36 11.65 -15.47
CA GLY A 632 -37.05 12.16 -15.06
C GLY A 632 -37.00 12.70 -13.63
N GLN A 633 -38.09 12.65 -12.87
CA GLN A 633 -38.08 13.04 -11.46
C GLN A 633 -37.45 11.97 -10.58
N THR A 634 -36.73 12.41 -9.53
CA THR A 634 -36.07 11.52 -8.57
C THR A 634 -36.47 11.76 -7.11
N PRO A 635 -37.75 11.56 -6.74
CA PRO A 635 -38.22 11.82 -5.39
C PRO A 635 -37.55 10.87 -4.38
N LEU A 636 -37.17 11.41 -3.23
CA LEU A 636 -36.74 10.63 -2.08
C LEU A 636 -37.98 10.26 -1.24
N VAL A 637 -38.27 8.97 -1.18
CA VAL A 637 -39.41 8.41 -0.46
C VAL A 637 -38.92 7.75 0.82
N HIS A 638 -39.53 8.14 1.94
CA HIS A 638 -39.34 7.47 3.21
C HIS A 638 -40.33 6.29 3.31
N LEU A 639 -39.81 5.06 3.29
CA LEU A 639 -40.64 3.85 3.33
C LEU A 639 -41.13 3.49 4.74
N GLY A 640 -40.49 4.03 5.77
CA GLY A 640 -40.91 3.88 7.16
C GLY A 640 -39.74 3.69 8.14
N ASP A 641 -40.11 3.71 9.42
CA ASP A 641 -39.23 3.44 10.54
C ASP A 641 -39.55 2.04 11.12
N GLY A 642 -38.58 1.45 11.80
CA GLY A 642 -38.79 0.20 12.56
C GLY A 642 -38.32 -1.06 11.83
N PHE A 643 -37.55 -0.91 10.76
CA PHE A 643 -36.95 -2.04 10.06
C PHE A 643 -35.74 -2.59 10.81
N ARG A 644 -35.53 -3.91 10.75
CA ARG A 644 -34.26 -4.51 11.14
C ARG A 644 -33.35 -4.46 9.93
N LEU A 645 -32.28 -3.67 10.02
CA LEU A 645 -31.34 -3.46 8.93
C LEU A 645 -29.97 -3.97 9.38
N ASP A 646 -29.39 -4.88 8.60
CA ASP A 646 -28.05 -5.42 8.78
C ASP A 646 -27.33 -5.49 7.42
N GLY A 647 -26.04 -5.83 7.43
CA GLY A 647 -25.23 -5.92 6.22
C GLY A 647 -25.75 -6.98 5.23
N GLU A 648 -26.26 -8.10 5.74
CA GLU A 648 -26.82 -9.18 4.93
C GLU A 648 -28.07 -8.73 4.17
N LEU A 649 -28.98 -7.99 4.81
CA LEU A 649 -30.14 -7.40 4.14
C LEU A 649 -29.73 -6.36 3.09
N ALA A 650 -28.70 -5.55 3.37
CA ALA A 650 -28.20 -4.55 2.43
C ALA A 650 -27.57 -5.19 1.17
N GLU A 651 -26.81 -6.27 1.33
CA GLU A 651 -26.25 -7.06 0.21
C GLU A 651 -27.37 -7.68 -0.63
N ARG A 652 -28.37 -8.31 0.02
CA ARG A 652 -29.54 -8.89 -0.68
C ARG A 652 -30.33 -7.86 -1.48
N ILE A 653 -30.43 -6.62 -0.99
CA ILE A 653 -31.09 -5.52 -1.69
C ILE A 653 -30.21 -4.98 -2.83
N GLN A 654 -28.89 -4.98 -2.67
CA GLN A 654 -27.94 -4.56 -3.70
C GLN A 654 -27.96 -5.50 -4.93
N ASP A 655 -28.19 -6.79 -4.71
CA ASP A 655 -28.23 -7.79 -5.77
C ASP A 655 -29.56 -7.82 -6.56
N MET A 656 -30.55 -7.00 -6.17
CA MET A 656 -31.85 -6.97 -6.84
C MET A 656 -31.80 -6.17 -8.17
N PRO A 657 -32.52 -6.63 -9.21
CA PRO A 657 -32.63 -5.89 -10.47
C PRO A 657 -33.16 -4.47 -10.27
N GLY A 658 -32.52 -3.49 -10.92
CA GLY A 658 -32.93 -2.09 -10.88
C GLY A 658 -32.59 -1.34 -9.60
N ILE A 659 -31.85 -1.94 -8.65
CA ILE A 659 -31.35 -1.25 -7.44
C ILE A 659 -29.89 -0.80 -7.63
N SER A 660 -29.56 0.40 -7.15
CA SER A 660 -28.19 0.95 -7.19
C SER A 660 -27.93 1.86 -5.99
N ASN A 661 -26.65 2.18 -5.73
CA ASN A 661 -26.24 3.08 -4.64
C ASN A 661 -26.75 2.66 -3.26
N VAL A 662 -26.74 1.36 -2.96
CA VAL A 662 -27.11 0.84 -1.63
C VAL A 662 -26.10 1.30 -0.60
N SER A 663 -26.59 1.92 0.46
CA SER A 663 -25.76 2.46 1.52
C SER A 663 -26.47 2.23 2.85
N LEU A 664 -25.82 1.45 3.71
CA LEU A 664 -26.24 1.25 5.10
C LEU A 664 -25.33 2.10 6.01
N ARG A 665 -25.90 3.04 6.76
CA ARG A 665 -25.14 3.94 7.64
C ARG A 665 -25.82 4.07 8.98
N ALA A 666 -25.04 4.30 10.03
CA ALA A 666 -25.60 4.73 11.32
C ALA A 666 -26.22 6.13 11.17
N LYS A 667 -27.50 6.28 11.52
CA LYS A 667 -28.17 7.59 11.58
C LYS A 667 -27.45 8.46 12.61
N PRO A 668 -27.06 9.69 12.27
CA PRO A 668 -26.46 10.59 13.24
C PRO A 668 -27.47 10.87 14.36
N ARG A 669 -27.06 10.68 15.62
CA ARG A 669 -27.87 11.07 16.77
C ARG A 669 -28.12 12.57 16.69
N GLY A 670 -29.38 12.98 16.47
CA GLY A 670 -29.78 14.37 16.51
C GLY A 670 -29.33 15.01 17.82
N ALA A 671 -28.63 16.14 17.73
CA ALA A 671 -28.26 16.93 18.89
C ALA A 671 -29.54 17.38 19.60
N ASN A 672 -29.83 16.79 20.76
CA ASN A 672 -30.77 17.36 21.72
C ASN A 672 -30.14 18.63 22.30
N LEU A 673 -30.12 19.71 21.51
CA LEU A 673 -30.01 21.07 22.01
C LEU A 673 -31.33 21.37 22.75
N ARG A 674 -31.36 21.04 24.05
CA ARG A 674 -32.29 21.72 24.96
C ARG A 674 -31.87 23.19 24.99
N LEU A 675 -32.57 24.02 24.24
CA LEU A 675 -32.67 25.45 24.51
C LEU A 675 -33.21 25.58 25.93
N VAL A 676 -32.31 25.91 26.86
CA VAL A 676 -32.69 26.48 28.15
C VAL A 676 -32.72 27.99 27.93
N ALA A 677 -33.91 28.56 28.15
CA ALA A 677 -34.17 29.99 28.12
C ALA A 677 -33.40 30.75 29.22
#